data_AF-A0A1L9TS61-F1
#
_entry.id   AF-A0A1L9TS61-F1
#
_cell.length_a   1.000
_cell.length_b   1.000
_cell.length_c   1.000
_cell.angle_alpha   90.00
_cell.angle_beta   90.00
_cell.angle_gamma   90.00
#
_symmetry.space_group_name_H-M   'P 1'
#
loop_
_entity.id
_entity.type
_entity.pdbx_description
1 polymer ?
#
loop_
_entity_poly.entity_id
_entity_poly.type
_entity_poly.pdbx_seq_one_letter_code
_entity_poly.pdbx_strand_id
1 'polypeptide(L)'
;MSFTESAPAAMVTAVAFANNHTGDEGPPNPTDPVTGQRDLYTQLIISLGLGVTACLSFCLLRPKWTELYAARRRQHHTDLNLPELPDSFFGWVPVLYRITEEQVLQSAGLDAFVFLSFFRFAMRFLFTIFILSAVILLPIHYSYTGKLGVEDWDKYIDVGKDGKKPLITDPPYLWTYVVFTYVFSGIAIYMLLRETKKIIHIRQRYLGGQTSTTDRTIRLSGIPAEMGSEEKITEFIEGLHIGEVQSVTLCRNWSSLDNLIEQRFKVLRNLETAWVRYLGYKRARKAGDTLPMRRQEPVDSSFISEDDERMRLLLENGQDDAFNRIKTRPTVRLWYGPLKLRYRKIDAIDYYEEALRRLDEQIQNARQKEYPPTELAFVTMKSIAAAQMLVQAILDPHPMQLLARLAPAPADVVWGNTYLPRSRRMLQSWSITALICFLSVFWSVLLVPVGTLLKLETLHKVWPQLADLLARHPLATSLVQTGLPTLAFSLLTVAVPYLYNWLSSHQGMMSRGDVELSVISKSFFFSFFNLFVVFTVIGTVTNFYSFWERLRDSFKDATTIALVIAGSLEGLAPFYYKFLILQGLGLFPLRLLEFGSVFMYPINFFMAKTPRDFADLSAPPTFSYGYSVPQSILVLIICVVYSVLPSSWLICFFGLMYFTIGNFICKYQLLYAMDHRQHSTGRAWPMICNRVLVGLTVFQMAMAGLVAARKAITPSLLIVPLIGATMWFSYFYTQSYEPLTKFIALKSIYRDTPNSGEISPSLSSTFSPPPAIDRDAFPVRLGGQVMPLKLKKYINPSLILPLDSAWLPGRNPVPELQEGFEHYQDQNHAPV
;
A
#
# COMPACT_ATOMS: atom_id res chain seq x y z
N MET A 1 -46.08 25.44 13.89
CA MET A 1 -45.70 26.70 13.20
C MET A 1 -44.70 27.41 14.11
N SER A 2 -43.44 27.66 13.80
CA SER A 2 -42.60 27.54 12.60
C SER A 2 -41.33 26.75 12.95
N PHE A 3 -41.10 25.62 12.27
CA PHE A 3 -39.98 24.70 12.47
C PHE A 3 -39.06 24.74 11.24
N THR A 4 -38.47 25.89 10.92
CA THR A 4 -37.48 26.01 9.84
C THR A 4 -36.72 27.31 10.06
N GLU A 5 -35.61 27.28 10.81
CA GLU A 5 -34.51 28.28 10.85
C GLU A 5 -33.81 28.24 12.22
N SER A 6 -32.88 27.31 12.48
CA SER A 6 -32.02 27.45 13.68
C SER A 6 -30.70 26.64 13.73
N ALA A 7 -30.24 26.03 12.63
CA ALA A 7 -28.90 25.43 12.60
C ALA A 7 -27.86 26.33 11.90
N PRO A 8 -28.09 26.84 10.67
CA PRO A 8 -27.12 27.73 10.02
C PRO A 8 -27.11 29.12 10.65
N ALA A 9 -28.26 29.62 11.12
CA ALA A 9 -28.35 30.89 11.82
C ALA A 9 -27.57 30.87 13.14
N ALA A 10 -27.67 29.82 13.95
CA ALA A 10 -26.89 29.67 15.17
C ALA A 10 -25.37 29.63 14.91
N MET A 11 -24.95 28.99 13.81
CA MET A 11 -23.55 28.90 13.41
C MET A 11 -22.99 30.27 12.95
N VAL A 12 -23.78 31.06 12.20
CA VAL A 12 -23.40 32.42 11.77
C VAL A 12 -23.42 33.40 12.95
N THR A 13 -24.37 33.25 13.87
CA THR A 13 -24.48 34.11 15.06
C THR A 13 -23.30 33.83 16.02
N ALA A 14 -22.90 32.57 16.21
CA ALA A 14 -21.73 32.22 17.01
C ALA A 14 -20.40 32.72 16.41
N VAL A 15 -20.29 32.75 15.08
CA VAL A 15 -19.11 33.32 14.38
C VAL A 15 -19.10 34.85 14.48
N ALA A 16 -20.26 35.52 14.45
CA ALA A 16 -20.35 36.97 14.60
C ALA A 16 -20.01 37.45 16.02
N PHE A 17 -20.39 36.69 17.07
CA PHE A 17 -20.03 37.03 18.45
C PHE A 17 -18.54 36.82 18.77
N ALA A 18 -17.83 35.97 18.01
CA ALA A 18 -16.40 35.71 18.22
C ALA A 18 -15.50 36.90 17.84
N ASN A 19 -15.97 37.84 17.02
CA ASN A 19 -15.19 39.00 16.59
C ASN A 19 -15.23 40.21 17.55
N ASN A 20 -16.06 40.20 18.59
CA ASN A 20 -16.36 41.41 19.39
C ASN A 20 -15.71 41.50 20.77
N HIS A 21 -14.87 40.54 21.18
CA HIS A 21 -14.15 40.60 22.45
C HIS A 21 -12.62 40.62 22.25
N THR A 22 -12.12 41.77 21.77
CA THR A 22 -10.74 42.20 22.00
C THR A 22 -10.76 43.29 23.06
N GLY A 23 -10.59 42.91 24.32
CA GLY A 23 -10.53 43.86 25.44
C GLY A 23 -10.07 43.20 26.73
N ASP A 24 -8.89 43.64 27.18
CA ASP A 24 -8.18 43.44 28.45
C ASP A 24 -7.38 42.16 28.73
N GLU A 25 -6.10 42.41 29.03
CA GLU A 25 -5.02 41.45 29.26
C GLU A 25 -4.89 41.09 30.74
N GLY A 26 -4.89 39.78 31.02
CA GLY A 26 -4.34 39.17 32.23
C GLY A 26 -3.67 37.84 31.86
N PRO A 27 -2.70 37.34 32.63
CA PRO A 27 -2.03 36.08 32.31
C PRO A 27 -3.06 34.94 32.26
N PRO A 28 -3.10 34.12 31.20
CA PRO A 28 -4.15 33.14 31.02
C PRO A 28 -4.08 32.07 32.11
N ASN A 29 -5.19 31.90 32.83
CA ASN A 29 -5.35 30.80 33.77
C ASN A 29 -5.50 29.50 32.95
N PRO A 30 -4.76 28.41 33.23
CA PRO A 30 -4.80 27.18 32.44
C PRO A 30 -6.15 26.43 32.51
N THR A 31 -7.14 26.97 33.22
CA THR A 31 -8.48 26.40 33.43
C THR A 31 -9.59 27.04 32.60
N ASP A 32 -9.28 27.96 31.67
CA ASP A 32 -10.32 28.65 30.90
C ASP A 32 -11.02 27.72 29.87
N PRO A 33 -12.37 27.73 29.79
CA PRO A 33 -13.16 26.92 28.85
C PRO A 33 -12.89 27.26 27.38
N VAL A 34 -12.28 28.41 27.12
CA VAL A 34 -11.84 28.88 25.79
C VAL A 34 -10.72 28.00 25.21
N THR A 35 -9.99 27.27 26.06
CA THR A 35 -8.82 26.46 25.64
C THR A 35 -9.23 25.21 24.85
N GLY A 36 -10.37 24.57 25.17
CA GLY A 36 -10.83 23.36 24.48
C GLY A 36 -11.33 23.62 23.05
N GLN A 37 -12.20 24.63 22.85
CA GLN A 37 -12.72 25.00 21.52
C GLN A 37 -11.61 25.40 20.53
N ARG A 38 -10.51 25.95 21.04
CA ARG A 38 -9.31 26.24 20.26
C ARG A 38 -8.69 24.96 19.71
N ASP A 39 -8.72 23.82 20.40
CA ASP A 39 -7.98 22.63 19.97
C ASP A 39 -8.56 21.96 18.72
N LEU A 40 -9.87 21.69 18.67
CA LEU A 40 -10.50 21.13 17.47
C LEU A 40 -10.41 22.10 16.29
N TYR A 41 -10.68 23.38 16.53
CA TYR A 41 -10.64 24.40 15.47
C TYR A 41 -9.23 24.60 14.93
N THR A 42 -8.22 24.66 15.81
CA THR A 42 -6.80 24.77 15.45
C THR A 42 -6.37 23.55 14.65
N GLN A 43 -6.71 22.33 15.11
CA GLN A 43 -6.39 21.09 14.38
C GLN A 43 -7.02 21.07 12.99
N LEU A 44 -8.27 21.51 12.86
CA LEU A 44 -8.98 21.58 11.58
C LEU A 44 -8.34 22.59 10.64
N ILE A 45 -8.04 23.81 11.11
CA ILE A 45 -7.37 24.83 10.28
C ILE A 45 -6.01 24.33 9.81
N ILE A 46 -5.22 23.72 10.69
CA ILE A 46 -3.88 23.26 10.35
C ILE A 46 -3.95 22.11 9.35
N SER A 47 -4.84 21.14 9.58
CA SER A 47 -5.00 20.00 8.68
C SER A 47 -5.55 20.43 7.33
N LEU A 48 -6.53 21.35 7.30
CA LEU A 48 -7.07 21.92 6.07
C LEU A 48 -6.02 22.76 5.34
N GLY A 49 -5.26 23.60 6.04
CA GLY A 49 -4.18 24.40 5.49
C GLY A 49 -3.09 23.52 4.87
N LEU A 50 -2.65 22.48 5.58
CA LEU A 50 -1.71 21.49 5.08
C LEU A 50 -2.26 20.72 3.86
N GLY A 51 -3.55 20.35 3.89
CA GLY A 51 -4.21 19.67 2.77
C GLY A 51 -4.35 20.52 1.52
N VAL A 52 -4.83 21.76 1.68
CA VAL A 52 -5.02 22.73 0.58
C VAL A 52 -3.68 23.13 -0.02
N THR A 53 -2.66 23.42 0.81
CA THR A 53 -1.32 23.74 0.31
C THR A 53 -0.71 22.58 -0.47
N ALA A 54 -0.88 21.34 0.00
CA ALA A 54 -0.43 20.15 -0.74
C ALA A 54 -1.16 20.00 -2.08
N CYS A 55 -2.49 20.18 -2.09
CA CYS A 55 -3.31 20.09 -3.31
C CYS A 55 -2.95 21.18 -4.33
N LEU A 56 -2.80 22.43 -3.88
CA LEU A 56 -2.38 23.54 -4.74
C LEU A 56 -0.97 23.35 -5.28
N SER A 57 -0.03 22.89 -4.43
CA SER A 57 1.33 22.55 -4.84
C SER A 57 1.32 21.46 -5.90
N PHE A 58 0.50 20.42 -5.72
CA PHE A 58 0.33 19.36 -6.71
C PHE A 58 -0.24 19.90 -8.04
N CYS A 59 -1.28 20.74 -7.99
CA CYS A 59 -1.85 21.31 -9.22
C CYS A 59 -0.83 22.17 -10.00
N LEU A 60 0.09 22.83 -9.29
CA LEU A 60 1.20 23.60 -9.89
C LEU A 60 2.34 22.72 -10.41
N LEU A 61 2.68 21.64 -9.69
CA LEU A 61 3.82 20.78 -10.00
C LEU A 61 3.47 19.70 -11.03
N ARG A 62 2.23 19.20 -11.07
CA ARG A 62 1.76 18.16 -11.98
C ARG A 62 2.05 18.45 -13.46
N PRO A 63 1.65 19.60 -14.04
CA PRO A 63 1.94 19.89 -15.46
C PRO A 63 3.43 20.18 -15.70
N LYS A 64 4.17 20.63 -14.68
CA LYS A 64 5.60 20.92 -14.79
C LYS A 64 6.47 19.67 -14.72
N TRP A 65 6.13 18.71 -13.85
CA TRP A 65 6.92 17.51 -13.55
C TRP A 65 6.21 16.24 -14.01
N THR A 66 5.92 16.22 -15.31
CA THR A 66 5.26 15.10 -15.99
C THR A 66 6.08 13.80 -15.96
N GLU A 67 7.39 13.86 -15.75
CA GLU A 67 8.25 12.68 -15.56
C GLU A 67 7.91 11.90 -14.29
N LEU A 68 7.43 12.57 -13.24
CA LEU A 68 7.08 11.94 -11.96
C LEU A 68 5.59 11.65 -11.88
N TYR A 69 4.75 12.66 -12.17
CA TYR A 69 3.30 12.57 -11.96
C TYR A 69 2.53 11.86 -13.08
N ALA A 70 3.14 11.62 -14.24
CA ALA A 70 2.58 10.84 -15.34
C ALA A 70 3.53 9.71 -15.79
N ALA A 71 4.42 9.28 -14.89
CA ALA A 71 5.48 8.31 -15.16
C ALA A 71 4.95 6.99 -15.73
N ARG A 72 3.93 6.42 -15.09
CA ARG A 72 3.30 5.17 -15.54
C ARG A 72 2.70 5.30 -16.93
N ARG A 73 1.94 6.38 -17.16
CA ARG A 73 1.28 6.63 -18.46
C ARG A 73 2.29 6.75 -19.58
N ARG A 74 3.38 7.49 -19.38
CA ARG A 74 4.43 7.68 -20.39
C ARG A 74 5.10 6.38 -20.80
N GLN A 75 5.25 5.45 -19.87
CA GLN A 75 5.91 4.18 -20.13
C GLN A 75 5.00 3.14 -20.78
N HIS A 76 3.69 3.26 -20.58
CA HIS A 76 2.69 2.35 -21.14
C HIS A 76 1.78 3.05 -22.17
N HIS A 77 2.32 4.02 -22.91
CA HIS A 77 1.58 4.91 -23.82
C HIS A 77 0.77 4.16 -24.89
N THR A 78 1.16 2.92 -25.23
CA THR A 78 0.55 2.11 -26.29
C THR A 78 -0.51 1.13 -25.78
N ASP A 79 -0.54 0.83 -24.47
CA ASP A 79 -1.31 -0.31 -23.93
C ASP A 79 -2.53 0.10 -23.06
N LEU A 80 -2.64 1.37 -22.67
CA LEU A 80 -3.64 1.85 -21.72
C LEU A 80 -4.66 2.78 -22.42
N ASN A 81 -5.89 2.30 -22.63
CA ASN A 81 -7.05 3.08 -23.12
C ASN A 81 -7.55 4.12 -22.07
N LEU A 82 -6.64 4.93 -21.52
CA LEU A 82 -6.93 5.94 -20.49
C LEU A 82 -7.05 7.34 -21.12
N PRO A 83 -8.04 8.15 -20.72
CA PRO A 83 -8.21 9.50 -21.23
C PRO A 83 -7.04 10.41 -20.84
N GLU A 84 -6.69 11.34 -21.72
CA GLU A 84 -5.67 12.33 -21.38
C GLU A 84 -6.19 13.27 -20.29
N LEU A 85 -5.37 13.48 -19.26
CA LEU A 85 -5.71 14.43 -18.22
C LEU A 85 -5.22 15.82 -18.66
N PRO A 86 -6.11 16.83 -18.79
CA PRO A 86 -5.71 18.16 -19.24
C PRO A 86 -4.72 18.83 -18.27
N ASP A 87 -3.87 19.69 -18.81
CA ASP A 87 -2.84 20.45 -18.06
C ASP A 87 -3.41 21.66 -17.30
N SER A 88 -4.72 21.89 -17.42
CA SER A 88 -5.44 22.88 -16.60
C SER A 88 -5.36 22.56 -15.09
N PHE A 89 -5.37 23.60 -14.26
CA PHE A 89 -5.25 23.50 -12.79
C PHE A 89 -6.20 22.48 -12.15
N PHE A 90 -7.49 22.47 -12.53
CA PHE A 90 -8.51 21.57 -11.98
C PHE A 90 -9.22 20.67 -13.00
N GLY A 91 -8.95 20.80 -14.30
CA GLY A 91 -9.69 20.04 -15.33
C GLY A 91 -9.42 18.53 -15.33
N TRP A 92 -8.38 18.06 -14.63
CA TRP A 92 -8.12 16.63 -14.46
C TRP A 92 -9.07 15.94 -13.47
N VAL A 93 -9.66 16.70 -12.54
CA VAL A 93 -10.58 16.19 -11.51
C VAL A 93 -11.83 15.55 -12.13
N PRO A 94 -12.59 16.24 -13.02
CA PRO A 94 -13.78 15.63 -13.64
C PRO A 94 -13.43 14.46 -14.54
N VAL A 95 -12.28 14.49 -15.24
CA VAL A 95 -11.84 13.38 -16.09
C VAL A 95 -11.56 12.14 -15.24
N LEU A 96 -10.81 12.27 -14.14
CA LEU A 96 -10.51 11.17 -13.23
C LEU A 96 -11.78 10.60 -12.57
N TYR A 97 -12.72 11.47 -12.20
CA TYR A 97 -13.99 11.03 -11.62
C TYR A 97 -14.81 10.18 -12.61
N ARG A 98 -14.83 10.55 -13.90
CA ARG A 98 -15.57 9.86 -14.97
C ARG A 98 -15.02 8.48 -15.34
N ILE A 99 -13.77 8.15 -15.01
CA ILE A 99 -13.17 6.84 -15.35
C ILE A 99 -14.00 5.71 -14.72
N THR A 100 -14.44 4.76 -15.53
CA THR A 100 -15.31 3.67 -15.09
C THR A 100 -14.52 2.56 -14.39
N GLU A 101 -15.22 1.72 -13.63
CA GLU A 101 -14.63 0.55 -12.98
C GLU A 101 -14.04 -0.45 -13.98
N GLU A 102 -14.62 -0.52 -15.18
CA GLU A 102 -14.19 -1.41 -16.26
C GLU A 102 -12.86 -0.95 -16.84
N GLN A 103 -12.73 0.37 -17.07
CA GLN A 103 -11.48 0.98 -17.48
C GLN A 103 -10.39 0.75 -16.44
N VAL A 104 -10.72 0.88 -15.14
CA VAL A 104 -9.78 0.56 -14.04
C VAL A 104 -9.34 -0.90 -14.09
N LEU A 105 -10.28 -1.84 -14.29
CA LEU A 105 -9.95 -3.27 -14.36
C LEU A 105 -9.06 -3.60 -15.56
N GLN A 106 -9.31 -2.98 -16.71
CA GLN A 106 -8.50 -3.17 -17.92
C GLN A 106 -7.10 -2.55 -17.77
N SER A 107 -7.00 -1.31 -17.28
CA SER A 107 -5.74 -0.57 -17.26
C SER A 107 -4.86 -0.92 -16.05
N ALA A 108 -5.46 -1.10 -14.88
CA ALA A 108 -4.76 -1.33 -13.61
C ALA A 108 -4.88 -2.77 -13.09
N GLY A 109 -5.71 -3.62 -13.71
CA GLY A 109 -5.84 -5.02 -13.32
C GLY A 109 -6.68 -5.26 -12.05
N LEU A 110 -6.78 -6.54 -11.67
CA LEU A 110 -7.73 -7.00 -10.65
C LEU A 110 -7.43 -6.48 -9.24
N ASP A 111 -6.17 -6.38 -8.83
CA ASP A 111 -5.84 -5.97 -7.45
C ASP A 111 -6.14 -4.49 -7.21
N ALA A 112 -5.86 -3.63 -8.18
CA ALA A 112 -6.23 -2.22 -8.13
C ALA A 112 -7.76 -2.06 -8.06
N PHE A 113 -8.49 -2.86 -8.84
CA PHE A 113 -9.95 -2.92 -8.78
C PHE A 113 -10.45 -3.34 -7.40
N VAL A 114 -9.89 -4.40 -6.80
CA VAL A 114 -10.25 -4.87 -5.46
C VAL A 114 -9.95 -3.79 -4.40
N PHE A 115 -8.78 -3.16 -4.47
CA PHE A 115 -8.38 -2.10 -3.55
C PHE A 115 -9.35 -0.90 -3.61
N LEU A 116 -9.68 -0.42 -4.80
CA LEU A 116 -10.66 0.66 -4.97
C LEU A 116 -12.10 0.22 -4.63
N SER A 117 -12.42 -1.08 -4.75
CA SER A 117 -13.70 -1.63 -4.30
C SER A 117 -13.83 -1.57 -2.78
N PHE A 118 -12.75 -1.81 -2.04
CA PHE A 118 -12.73 -1.64 -0.58
C PHE A 118 -13.02 -0.19 -0.16
N PHE A 119 -12.42 0.80 -0.82
CA PHE A 119 -12.72 2.20 -0.55
C PHE A 119 -14.18 2.55 -0.85
N ARG A 120 -14.74 2.05 -1.96
CA ARG A 120 -16.16 2.24 -2.29
C ARG A 120 -17.10 1.57 -1.29
N PHE A 121 -16.77 0.37 -0.82
CA PHE A 121 -17.49 -0.30 0.26
C PHE A 121 -17.52 0.58 1.52
N ALA A 122 -16.34 1.05 1.97
CA ALA A 122 -16.23 1.89 3.15
C ALA A 122 -17.00 3.22 3.02
N MET A 123 -16.94 3.87 1.85
CA MET A 123 -17.73 5.10 1.58
C MET A 123 -19.23 4.86 1.71
N ARG A 124 -19.76 3.81 1.06
CA ARG A 124 -21.21 3.49 1.09
C ARG A 124 -21.68 3.16 2.50
N PHE A 125 -20.87 2.39 3.22
CA PHE A 125 -21.14 1.99 4.58
C PHE A 125 -21.13 3.19 5.54
N LEU A 126 -20.08 4.00 5.51
CA LEU A 126 -19.96 5.18 6.38
C LEU A 126 -20.96 6.27 6.04
N PHE A 127 -21.32 6.45 4.77
CA PHE A 127 -22.39 7.38 4.38
C PHE A 127 -23.73 6.97 5.01
N THR A 128 -24.06 5.67 4.96
CA THR A 128 -25.29 5.14 5.54
C THR A 128 -25.33 5.31 7.06
N ILE A 129 -24.23 4.98 7.74
CA ILE A 129 -24.13 5.17 9.19
C ILE A 129 -24.14 6.66 9.55
N PHE A 130 -23.44 7.51 8.81
CA PHE A 130 -23.41 8.95 9.06
C PHE A 130 -24.82 9.56 9.03
N ILE A 131 -25.65 9.19 8.05
CA ILE A 131 -27.05 9.66 7.99
C ILE A 131 -27.82 9.20 9.24
N LEU A 132 -27.72 7.92 9.60
CA LEU A 132 -28.40 7.39 10.79
C LEU A 132 -27.89 8.05 12.08
N SER A 133 -26.59 8.32 12.17
CA SER A 133 -25.97 8.98 13.32
C SER A 133 -26.37 10.46 13.41
N ALA A 134 -26.39 11.19 12.31
CA ALA A 134 -26.71 12.62 12.29
C ALA A 134 -28.21 12.90 12.45
N VAL A 135 -29.08 12.06 11.86
CA VAL A 135 -30.53 12.28 11.85
C VAL A 135 -31.22 11.66 13.07
N ILE A 136 -30.73 10.52 13.57
CA ILE A 136 -31.42 9.79 14.65
C ILE A 136 -30.61 9.79 15.95
N LEU A 137 -29.35 9.35 15.92
CA LEU A 137 -28.55 9.25 17.16
C LEU A 137 -28.25 10.62 17.77
N LEU A 138 -27.88 11.62 16.96
CA LEU A 138 -27.52 12.94 17.45
C LEU A 138 -28.67 13.62 18.22
N PRO A 139 -29.92 13.70 17.69
CA PRO A 139 -31.06 14.21 18.46
C PRO A 139 -31.34 13.41 19.73
N ILE A 140 -31.24 12.07 19.68
CA ILE A 140 -31.43 11.22 20.85
C ILE A 140 -30.38 11.56 21.92
N HIS A 141 -29.09 11.54 21.58
CA HIS A 141 -28.01 11.90 22.51
C HIS A 141 -28.21 13.31 23.08
N TYR A 142 -28.55 14.28 22.23
CA TYR A 142 -28.81 15.65 22.68
C TYR A 142 -29.98 15.74 23.65
N SER A 143 -31.09 15.04 23.39
CA SER A 143 -32.27 15.07 24.25
C SER A 143 -32.03 14.49 25.65
N TYR A 144 -31.25 13.40 25.76
CA TYR A 144 -30.95 12.75 27.05
C TYR A 144 -29.78 13.40 27.80
N THR A 145 -28.73 13.80 27.09
CA THR A 145 -27.48 14.29 27.72
C THR A 145 -27.35 15.80 27.73
N GLY A 146 -28.11 16.51 26.89
CA GLY A 146 -27.92 17.94 26.62
C GLY A 146 -26.61 18.26 25.90
N LYS A 147 -25.88 17.25 25.41
CA LYS A 147 -24.55 17.34 24.82
C LYS A 147 -24.57 16.96 23.34
N LEU A 148 -23.72 17.62 22.57
CA LEU A 148 -23.48 17.35 21.14
C LEU A 148 -22.45 16.24 20.94
N GLY A 149 -21.80 15.79 22.03
CA GLY A 149 -20.77 14.75 21.98
C GLY A 149 -19.42 15.29 21.50
N VAL A 150 -19.22 16.60 21.56
CA VAL A 150 -17.95 17.26 21.23
C VAL A 150 -17.48 17.90 22.53
N GLU A 151 -16.44 17.34 23.15
CA GLU A 151 -15.97 17.75 24.48
C GLU A 151 -15.79 19.29 24.57
N ASP A 152 -15.25 19.88 23.52
CA ASP A 152 -14.99 21.31 23.41
C ASP A 152 -16.27 22.15 23.38
N TRP A 153 -17.32 21.71 22.68
CA TRP A 153 -18.61 22.41 22.60
C TRP A 153 -19.48 22.13 23.82
N ASP A 154 -19.40 20.92 24.37
CA ASP A 154 -20.13 20.51 25.55
C ASP A 154 -19.67 21.28 26.79
N LYS A 155 -18.36 21.58 26.90
CA LYS A 155 -17.82 22.47 27.94
C LYS A 155 -18.44 23.87 27.87
N TYR A 156 -18.61 24.44 26.68
CA TYR A 156 -19.26 25.74 26.48
C TYR A 156 -20.75 25.72 26.87
N ILE A 157 -21.48 24.66 26.50
CA ILE A 157 -22.89 24.48 26.88
C ILE A 157 -23.06 24.34 28.41
N ASP A 158 -22.08 23.75 29.09
CA ASP A 158 -22.07 23.62 30.55
C ASP A 158 -21.62 24.93 31.26
N VAL A 159 -21.06 25.94 30.57
CA VAL A 159 -20.80 27.30 31.13
C VAL A 159 -22.13 27.98 31.43
N GLY A 160 -22.57 27.89 32.69
CA GLY A 160 -23.85 28.41 33.18
C GLY A 160 -24.74 27.38 33.87
N LYS A 161 -24.34 26.10 33.95
CA LYS A 161 -25.03 25.06 34.73
C LYS A 161 -24.08 24.44 35.76
N ASP A 162 -24.02 25.02 36.95
CA ASP A 162 -23.28 24.48 38.09
C ASP A 162 -23.93 23.17 38.58
N GLY A 163 -23.34 22.03 38.21
CA GLY A 163 -23.74 20.74 38.76
C GLY A 163 -22.97 19.58 38.14
N LYS A 164 -22.29 18.80 38.98
CA LYS A 164 -21.82 17.45 38.63
C LYS A 164 -23.05 16.60 38.29
N LYS A 165 -23.34 16.40 37.01
CA LYS A 165 -24.50 15.61 36.57
C LYS A 165 -24.18 14.11 36.67
N PRO A 166 -25.10 13.28 37.20
CA PRO A 166 -24.89 11.84 37.36
C PRO A 166 -24.78 11.12 36.01
N LEU A 167 -24.15 9.95 35.99
CA LEU A 167 -24.20 9.05 34.82
C LEU A 167 -25.67 8.75 34.51
N ILE A 168 -26.14 9.21 33.35
CA ILE A 168 -27.51 8.98 32.90
C ILE A 168 -27.69 7.47 32.72
N THR A 169 -28.42 6.88 33.66
CA THR A 169 -28.74 5.45 33.71
C THR A 169 -30.17 5.24 33.23
N ASP A 170 -30.68 6.13 32.38
CA ASP A 170 -32.05 6.02 31.87
C ASP A 170 -32.17 4.75 31.02
N PRO A 171 -33.03 3.79 31.39
CA PRO A 171 -33.23 2.56 30.63
C PRO A 171 -33.46 2.78 29.12
N PRO A 172 -34.31 3.73 28.66
CA PRO A 172 -34.57 3.90 27.22
C PRO A 172 -33.35 4.39 26.43
N TYR A 173 -32.50 5.21 27.06
CA TYR A 173 -31.27 5.70 26.42
C TYR A 173 -30.28 4.56 26.15
N LEU A 174 -30.15 3.63 27.09
CA LEU A 174 -29.25 2.47 26.95
C LEU A 174 -29.71 1.48 25.87
N TRP A 175 -31.01 1.36 25.64
CA TRP A 175 -31.57 0.57 24.54
C TRP A 175 -31.16 1.10 23.15
N THR A 176 -30.93 2.40 23.02
CA THR A 176 -30.40 3.00 21.78
C THR A 176 -29.10 2.32 21.36
N TYR A 177 -28.18 2.11 22.31
CA TYR A 177 -26.89 1.48 22.03
C TYR A 177 -27.07 0.05 21.49
N VAL A 178 -27.99 -0.72 22.08
CA VAL A 178 -28.27 -2.09 21.65
C VAL A 178 -28.88 -2.11 20.24
N VAL A 179 -29.95 -1.35 20.01
CA VAL A 179 -30.67 -1.33 18.73
C VAL A 179 -29.73 -0.94 17.58
N PHE A 180 -28.96 0.13 17.76
CA PHE A 180 -28.03 0.58 16.70
C PHE A 180 -26.83 -0.35 16.52
N THR A 181 -26.40 -1.07 17.55
CA THR A 181 -25.38 -2.14 17.40
C THR A 181 -25.88 -3.25 16.48
N TYR A 182 -27.14 -3.67 16.62
CA TYR A 182 -27.75 -4.66 15.72
C TYR A 182 -27.91 -4.12 14.29
N VAL A 183 -28.46 -2.92 14.14
CA VAL A 183 -28.72 -2.30 12.83
C VAL A 183 -27.41 -2.10 12.06
N PHE A 184 -26.39 -1.51 12.68
CA PHE A 184 -25.10 -1.25 12.01
C PHE A 184 -24.36 -2.54 11.69
N SER A 185 -24.41 -3.55 12.56
CA SER A 185 -23.83 -4.88 12.28
C SER A 185 -24.51 -5.56 11.08
N GLY A 186 -25.86 -5.50 11.01
CA GLY A 186 -26.63 -6.05 9.90
C GLY A 186 -26.33 -5.35 8.57
N ILE A 187 -26.28 -4.01 8.57
CA ILE A 187 -25.91 -3.21 7.40
C ILE A 187 -24.48 -3.54 6.94
N ALA A 188 -23.53 -3.65 7.87
CA ALA A 188 -22.14 -3.97 7.56
C ALA A 188 -22.01 -5.33 6.87
N ILE A 189 -22.62 -6.38 7.43
CA ILE A 189 -22.58 -7.74 6.88
C ILE A 189 -23.28 -7.79 5.51
N TYR A 190 -24.45 -7.16 5.38
CA TYR A 190 -25.18 -7.12 4.10
C TYR A 190 -24.37 -6.46 2.99
N MET A 191 -23.78 -5.28 3.26
CA MET A 191 -22.95 -4.57 2.29
C MET A 191 -21.66 -5.34 1.97
N LEU A 192 -21.02 -5.94 2.97
CA LEU A 192 -19.80 -6.74 2.79
C LEU A 192 -20.06 -7.96 1.88
N LEU A 193 -21.18 -8.66 2.08
CA LEU A 193 -21.60 -9.78 1.25
C LEU A 193 -21.90 -9.34 -0.19
N ARG A 194 -22.60 -8.21 -0.37
CA ARG A 194 -22.91 -7.67 -1.69
C ARG A 194 -21.65 -7.36 -2.49
N GLU A 195 -20.69 -6.69 -1.89
CA GLU A 195 -19.42 -6.34 -2.54
C GLU A 195 -18.55 -7.58 -2.79
N THR A 196 -18.52 -8.52 -1.84
CA THR A 196 -17.78 -9.78 -2.02
C THR A 196 -18.32 -10.60 -3.18
N LYS A 197 -19.65 -10.73 -3.30
CA LYS A 197 -20.27 -11.42 -4.44
C LYS A 197 -19.91 -10.76 -5.77
N LYS A 198 -19.92 -9.42 -5.83
CA LYS A 198 -19.51 -8.65 -7.01
C LYS A 198 -18.05 -8.93 -7.38
N ILE A 199 -17.14 -8.88 -6.41
CA ILE A 199 -15.70 -9.12 -6.63
C ILE A 199 -15.43 -10.56 -7.06
N ILE A 200 -16.08 -11.55 -6.43
CA ILE A 200 -15.95 -12.95 -6.83
C ILE A 200 -16.43 -13.13 -8.28
N HIS A 201 -17.58 -12.57 -8.65
CA HIS A 201 -18.08 -12.68 -10.02
C HIS A 201 -17.10 -12.08 -11.05
N ILE A 202 -16.63 -10.86 -10.79
CA ILE A 202 -15.66 -10.17 -11.67
C ILE A 202 -14.35 -10.95 -11.74
N ARG A 203 -13.82 -11.43 -10.60
CA ARG A 203 -12.61 -12.25 -10.54
C ARG A 203 -12.74 -13.53 -11.34
N GLN A 204 -13.83 -14.28 -11.16
CA GLN A 204 -14.04 -15.56 -11.84
C GLN A 204 -14.20 -15.36 -13.35
N ARG A 205 -14.87 -14.30 -13.79
CA ARG A 205 -14.98 -13.94 -15.21
C ARG A 205 -13.64 -13.46 -15.79
N TYR A 206 -12.91 -12.63 -15.04
CA TYR A 206 -11.64 -12.05 -15.46
C TYR A 206 -10.53 -13.12 -15.58
N LEU A 207 -10.38 -14.00 -14.59
CA LEU A 207 -9.37 -15.07 -14.60
C LEU A 207 -9.82 -16.29 -15.43
N GLY A 208 -11.13 -16.58 -15.50
CA GLY A 208 -11.64 -17.71 -16.26
C GLY A 208 -11.62 -17.53 -17.78
N GLY A 209 -11.56 -16.27 -18.26
CA GLY A 209 -11.43 -15.93 -19.68
C GLY A 209 -9.99 -15.70 -20.15
N GLN A 210 -9.00 -15.80 -19.25
CA GLN A 210 -7.59 -15.60 -19.60
C GLN A 210 -6.90 -16.93 -19.90
N THR A 211 -6.04 -16.95 -20.92
CA THR A 211 -5.19 -18.10 -21.30
C THR A 211 -3.72 -17.89 -20.93
N SER A 212 -3.45 -17.07 -19.89
CA SER A 212 -2.09 -16.75 -19.43
C SER A 212 -1.36 -18.02 -18.97
N THR A 213 -0.03 -18.04 -19.17
CA THR A 213 0.81 -19.15 -18.73
C THR A 213 0.75 -19.29 -17.20
N THR A 214 0.65 -18.17 -16.48
CA THR A 214 0.57 -18.16 -15.01
C THR A 214 -0.60 -18.93 -14.42
N ASP A 215 -1.78 -18.87 -15.06
CA ASP A 215 -2.97 -19.55 -14.56
C ASP A 215 -2.97 -21.06 -14.86
N ARG A 216 -2.07 -21.48 -15.77
CA ARG A 216 -1.81 -22.88 -16.16
C ARG A 216 -0.60 -23.48 -15.45
N THR A 217 0.24 -22.66 -14.83
CA THR A 217 1.44 -23.12 -14.13
C THR A 217 1.18 -23.37 -12.65
N ILE A 218 1.64 -24.53 -12.20
CA ILE A 218 1.68 -24.90 -10.79
C ILE A 218 3.13 -24.89 -10.29
N ARG A 219 3.30 -24.57 -9.01
CA ARG A 219 4.55 -24.74 -8.28
C ARG A 219 4.46 -26.03 -7.48
N LEU A 220 5.33 -26.98 -7.79
CA LEU A 220 5.51 -28.24 -7.08
C LEU A 220 6.66 -28.10 -6.08
N SER A 221 6.44 -28.42 -4.81
CA SER A 221 7.44 -28.32 -3.73
C SER A 221 7.63 -29.64 -3.00
N GLY A 222 8.85 -29.94 -2.55
CA GLY A 222 9.15 -31.20 -1.85
C GLY A 222 9.31 -32.37 -2.82
N ILE A 223 9.95 -32.14 -3.96
CA ILE A 223 10.24 -33.18 -4.95
C ILE A 223 11.30 -34.14 -4.37
N PRO A 224 11.05 -35.47 -4.33
CA PRO A 224 12.04 -36.45 -3.91
C PRO A 224 13.29 -36.43 -4.78
N ALA A 225 14.45 -36.75 -4.21
CA ALA A 225 15.72 -36.78 -4.95
C ALA A 225 15.70 -37.75 -6.15
N GLU A 226 14.90 -38.81 -6.07
CA GLU A 226 14.72 -39.82 -7.13
C GLU A 226 14.01 -39.25 -8.37
N MET A 227 13.16 -38.23 -8.20
CA MET A 227 12.38 -37.54 -9.23
C MET A 227 13.07 -36.25 -9.72
N GLY A 228 14.39 -36.10 -9.52
CA GLY A 228 15.15 -34.91 -9.86
C GLY A 228 15.36 -34.62 -11.36
N SER A 229 14.56 -35.20 -12.26
CA SER A 229 14.59 -34.97 -13.71
C SER A 229 13.25 -34.42 -14.19
N GLU A 230 13.28 -33.53 -15.19
CA GLU A 230 12.07 -32.94 -15.79
C GLU A 230 11.19 -33.99 -16.46
N GLU A 231 11.79 -35.02 -17.06
CA GLU A 231 11.09 -36.15 -17.69
C GLU A 231 10.29 -36.96 -16.66
N LYS A 232 10.91 -37.32 -15.53
CA LYS A 232 10.25 -38.09 -14.47
C LYS A 232 9.07 -37.34 -13.84
N ILE A 233 9.20 -36.02 -13.69
CA ILE A 233 8.10 -35.17 -13.19
C ILE A 233 6.95 -35.16 -14.18
N THR A 234 7.26 -35.13 -15.48
CA THR A 234 6.26 -35.17 -16.56
C THR A 234 5.54 -36.51 -16.56
N GLU A 235 6.28 -37.63 -16.55
CA GLU A 235 5.73 -38.99 -16.50
C GLU A 235 4.85 -39.20 -15.26
N PHE A 236 5.28 -38.70 -14.09
CA PHE A 236 4.48 -38.77 -12.86
C PHE A 236 3.15 -38.03 -12.99
N ILE A 237 3.16 -36.78 -13.49
CA ILE A 237 1.95 -35.95 -13.60
C ILE A 237 1.00 -36.49 -14.66
N GLU A 238 1.53 -36.93 -15.81
CA GLU A 238 0.72 -37.54 -16.87
C GLU A 238 0.15 -38.89 -16.44
N GLY A 239 0.90 -39.67 -15.65
CA GLY A 239 0.44 -40.91 -15.03
C GLY A 239 -0.74 -40.73 -14.07
N LEU A 240 -1.00 -39.52 -13.55
CA LEU A 240 -2.18 -39.22 -12.73
C LEU A 240 -3.46 -39.04 -13.56
N HIS A 241 -3.38 -39.00 -14.90
CA HIS A 241 -4.53 -38.84 -15.81
C HIS A 241 -5.36 -37.55 -15.58
N ILE A 242 -4.75 -36.49 -15.02
CA ILE A 242 -5.43 -35.19 -14.74
C ILE A 242 -5.38 -34.27 -15.97
N GLY A 243 -4.38 -34.45 -16.84
CA GLY A 243 -4.20 -33.71 -18.08
C GLY A 243 -2.74 -33.71 -18.54
N GLU A 244 -2.50 -33.23 -19.76
CA GLU A 244 -1.17 -33.20 -20.37
C GLU A 244 -0.31 -32.02 -19.88
N VAL A 245 0.99 -32.25 -19.76
CA VAL A 245 1.97 -31.22 -19.39
C VAL A 245 2.46 -30.52 -20.65
N GLN A 246 2.58 -29.19 -20.60
CA GLN A 246 3.18 -28.40 -21.67
C GLN A 246 4.69 -28.23 -21.45
N SER A 247 5.10 -27.87 -20.24
CA SER A 247 6.52 -27.73 -19.90
C SER A 247 6.75 -27.86 -18.41
N VAL A 248 7.89 -28.44 -18.05
CA VAL A 248 8.42 -28.45 -16.68
C VAL A 248 9.65 -27.54 -16.66
N THR A 249 9.85 -26.83 -15.55
CA THR A 249 11.11 -26.14 -15.29
C THR A 249 11.56 -26.43 -13.88
N LEU A 250 12.58 -27.28 -13.77
CA LEU A 250 13.16 -27.68 -12.50
C LEU A 250 14.08 -26.59 -11.97
N CYS A 251 13.85 -26.16 -10.73
CA CYS A 251 14.72 -25.20 -10.09
C CYS A 251 16.03 -25.87 -9.69
N ARG A 252 17.15 -25.26 -10.06
CA ARG A 252 18.50 -25.72 -9.69
C ARG A 252 19.17 -24.68 -8.78
N ASN A 253 20.26 -25.06 -8.14
CA ASN A 253 20.98 -24.14 -7.26
C ASN A 253 21.82 -23.12 -8.05
N TRP A 254 21.19 -22.02 -8.48
CA TRP A 254 21.83 -20.93 -9.22
C TRP A 254 22.52 -19.87 -8.35
N SER A 255 22.70 -20.13 -7.05
CA SER A 255 23.27 -19.14 -6.12
C SER A 255 24.61 -18.56 -6.56
N SER A 256 25.50 -19.36 -7.14
CA SER A 256 26.79 -18.87 -7.62
C SER A 256 26.66 -17.97 -8.85
N LEU A 257 25.76 -18.30 -9.77
CA LEU A 257 25.50 -17.50 -10.97
C LEU A 257 24.89 -16.14 -10.61
N ASP A 258 23.88 -16.15 -9.73
CA ASP A 258 23.21 -14.92 -9.28
C ASP A 258 24.21 -13.99 -8.55
N ASN A 259 25.10 -14.56 -7.73
CA ASN A 259 26.17 -13.80 -7.08
C ASN A 259 27.17 -13.20 -8.09
N LEU A 260 27.54 -13.93 -9.15
CA LEU A 260 28.43 -13.42 -10.21
C LEU A 260 27.79 -12.26 -10.98
N ILE A 261 26.50 -12.36 -11.29
CA ILE A 261 25.75 -11.29 -11.97
C ILE A 261 25.61 -10.06 -11.07
N GLU A 262 25.37 -10.24 -9.78
CA GLU A 262 25.34 -9.12 -8.82
C GLU A 262 26.70 -8.42 -8.73
N GLN A 263 27.80 -9.19 -8.72
CA GLN A 263 29.16 -8.65 -8.77
C GLN A 263 29.43 -7.90 -10.07
N ARG A 264 29.05 -8.48 -11.21
CA ARG A 264 29.13 -7.85 -12.54
C ARG A 264 28.42 -6.51 -12.56
N PHE A 265 27.20 -6.45 -12.03
CA PHE A 265 26.42 -5.20 -11.98
C PHE A 265 27.12 -4.11 -11.15
N LYS A 266 27.74 -4.47 -10.02
CA LYS A 266 28.53 -3.52 -9.21
C LYS A 266 29.76 -3.01 -9.95
N VAL A 267 30.47 -3.88 -10.65
CA VAL A 267 31.63 -3.51 -11.48
C VAL A 267 31.21 -2.61 -12.64
N LEU A 268 30.12 -2.96 -13.32
CA LEU A 268 29.55 -2.19 -14.43
C LEU A 268 29.20 -0.75 -14.01
N ARG A 269 28.51 -0.57 -12.87
CA ARG A 269 28.20 0.78 -12.34
C ARG A 269 29.46 1.59 -12.00
N ASN A 270 30.50 0.93 -11.49
CA ASN A 270 31.78 1.59 -11.21
C ASN A 270 32.50 2.00 -12.50
N LEU A 271 32.43 1.16 -13.54
CA LEU A 271 32.96 1.43 -14.87
C LEU A 271 32.24 2.62 -15.52
N GLU A 272 30.91 2.63 -15.51
CA GLU A 272 30.09 3.74 -16.02
C GLU A 272 30.46 5.06 -15.31
N THR A 273 30.64 4.99 -13.99
CA THR A 273 31.08 6.15 -13.19
C THR A 273 32.48 6.64 -13.59
N ALA A 274 33.41 5.73 -13.90
CA ALA A 274 34.75 6.06 -14.35
C ALA A 274 34.73 6.73 -15.74
N TRP A 275 33.98 6.16 -16.68
CA TRP A 275 33.80 6.71 -18.03
C TRP A 275 33.14 8.09 -18.02
N VAL A 276 32.12 8.30 -17.21
CA VAL A 276 31.47 9.60 -17.02
C VAL A 276 32.45 10.66 -16.53
N ARG A 277 33.34 10.31 -15.58
CA ARG A 277 34.38 11.24 -15.09
C ARG A 277 35.39 11.58 -16.18
N TYR A 278 35.77 10.61 -16.99
CA TYR A 278 36.73 10.76 -18.08
C TYR A 278 36.18 11.61 -19.23
N LEU A 279 34.99 11.26 -19.74
CA LEU A 279 34.29 11.99 -20.79
C LEU A 279 33.77 13.36 -20.32
N GLY A 280 33.75 13.60 -19.00
CA GLY A 280 33.26 14.84 -18.44
C GLY A 280 31.80 15.11 -18.76
N TYR A 281 30.97 14.06 -18.77
CA TYR A 281 29.56 14.13 -19.15
C TYR A 281 28.85 15.28 -18.42
N LYS A 282 28.33 16.21 -19.21
CA LYS A 282 27.33 17.17 -18.77
C LYS A 282 26.03 16.77 -19.45
N ARG A 283 24.97 16.58 -18.67
CA ARG A 283 23.63 16.27 -19.21
C ARG A 283 23.31 17.30 -20.29
N ALA A 284 23.00 16.82 -21.51
CA ALA A 284 22.38 17.66 -22.52
C ALA A 284 21.03 18.14 -21.94
N ARG A 285 20.93 19.44 -21.66
CA ARG A 285 19.69 20.06 -21.21
C ARG A 285 18.72 19.94 -22.38
N LYS A 286 17.72 19.05 -22.29
CA LYS A 286 16.66 18.97 -23.30
C LYS A 286 16.07 20.38 -23.46
N ALA A 287 16.17 20.95 -24.65
CA ALA A 287 15.55 22.22 -25.00
C ALA A 287 14.03 22.06 -24.81
N GLY A 288 13.51 22.63 -23.73
CA GLY A 288 12.15 22.42 -23.24
C GLY A 288 12.00 22.85 -21.77
N ASP A 289 13.07 22.77 -20.97
CA ASP A 289 13.08 23.14 -19.54
C ASP A 289 13.55 24.59 -19.26
N THR A 290 13.09 25.55 -20.06
CA THR A 290 13.21 26.98 -19.73
C THR A 290 11.86 27.52 -19.27
N LEU A 291 11.84 28.04 -18.03
CA LEU A 291 10.79 28.90 -17.47
C LEU A 291 10.27 29.90 -18.52
N PRO A 292 8.97 29.94 -18.86
CA PRO A 292 8.46 30.90 -19.82
C PRO A 292 8.29 32.25 -19.12
N MET A 293 9.31 33.10 -19.19
CA MET A 293 9.15 34.55 -19.05
C MET A 293 9.41 35.21 -20.40
N ARG A 294 8.51 34.98 -21.37
CA ARG A 294 8.13 36.00 -22.35
C ARG A 294 6.82 35.58 -23.00
N ARG A 295 5.82 36.46 -22.87
CA ARG A 295 4.49 36.39 -23.48
C ARG A 295 4.63 36.39 -25.01
N GLN A 296 4.01 35.43 -25.68
CA GLN A 296 3.65 35.54 -27.10
C GLN A 296 2.26 34.93 -27.31
N GLU A 297 1.43 35.72 -28.00
CA GLU A 297 0.02 35.50 -28.30
C GLU A 297 -0.20 34.33 -29.28
N PRO A 298 -1.43 33.78 -29.36
CA PRO A 298 -1.70 32.59 -30.16
C PRO A 298 -1.80 32.96 -31.64
N VAL A 299 -1.10 32.22 -32.50
CA VAL A 299 -1.36 32.20 -33.95
C VAL A 299 -1.44 30.75 -34.41
N ASP A 300 -2.42 30.53 -35.28
CA ASP A 300 -3.01 29.28 -35.69
C ASP A 300 -2.09 28.28 -36.39
N SER A 301 -2.54 27.03 -36.31
CA SER A 301 -2.04 25.84 -36.98
C SER A 301 -1.98 25.96 -38.51
N SER A 302 -0.79 25.86 -39.07
CA SER A 302 -0.42 25.10 -40.30
C SER A 302 0.98 25.56 -40.76
N PHE A 303 1.70 24.68 -41.46
CA PHE A 303 3.09 24.82 -41.95
C PHE A 303 4.18 24.39 -40.96
N ILE A 304 4.55 23.11 -41.04
CA ILE A 304 5.88 22.61 -40.64
C ILE A 304 6.87 23.24 -41.64
N SER A 305 7.68 24.20 -41.20
CA SER A 305 8.71 24.83 -42.04
C SER A 305 10.04 24.07 -41.94
N GLU A 306 10.78 24.03 -43.05
CA GLU A 306 12.14 23.45 -43.16
C GLU A 306 13.16 24.06 -42.18
N ASP A 307 12.82 25.20 -41.54
CA ASP A 307 13.64 25.85 -40.53
C ASP A 307 13.72 25.08 -39.21
N ASP A 308 12.71 24.27 -38.88
CA ASP A 308 12.72 23.41 -37.67
C ASP A 308 13.67 22.20 -37.83
N GLU A 309 13.83 21.69 -39.07
CA GLU A 309 14.83 20.65 -39.37
C GLU A 309 16.24 21.23 -39.35
N ARG A 310 16.45 22.45 -39.87
CA ARG A 310 17.74 23.14 -39.77
C ARG A 310 18.13 23.45 -38.34
N MET A 311 17.20 23.82 -37.47
CA MET A 311 17.44 24.02 -36.03
C MET A 311 17.84 22.71 -35.32
N ARG A 312 17.24 21.56 -35.69
CA ARG A 312 17.66 20.25 -35.19
C ARG A 312 19.06 19.86 -35.65
N LEU A 313 19.38 20.11 -36.91
CA LEU A 313 20.71 19.83 -37.48
C LEU A 313 21.80 20.78 -36.93
N LEU A 314 21.45 22.02 -36.59
CA LEU A 314 22.36 22.96 -35.93
C LEU A 314 22.57 22.64 -34.44
N LEU A 315 21.58 22.05 -33.76
CA LEU A 315 21.71 21.48 -32.42
C LEU A 315 22.56 20.20 -32.41
N GLU A 316 22.46 19.39 -33.47
CA GLU A 316 23.26 18.20 -33.68
C GLU A 316 24.74 18.55 -33.88
N ASN A 317 25.04 19.60 -34.67
CA ASN A 317 26.42 20.12 -34.81
C ASN A 317 26.96 20.80 -33.55
N GLY A 318 26.11 21.21 -32.61
CA GLY A 318 26.54 21.77 -31.31
C GLY A 318 26.91 20.72 -30.26
N GLN A 319 26.66 19.44 -30.51
CA GLN A 319 27.03 18.34 -29.60
C GLN A 319 28.50 17.94 -29.71
N ASP A 320 29.15 18.24 -30.83
CA ASP A 320 30.57 17.91 -31.05
C ASP A 320 31.53 18.75 -30.20
N ASP A 321 31.14 19.98 -29.82
CA ASP A 321 31.95 20.84 -28.95
C ASP A 321 31.94 20.42 -27.47
N ALA A 322 31.02 19.54 -27.05
CA ALA A 322 30.99 19.01 -25.68
C ALA A 322 32.00 17.87 -25.45
N PHE A 323 32.44 17.18 -26.51
CA PHE A 323 33.35 16.03 -26.45
C PHE A 323 34.84 16.41 -26.45
N ASN A 324 35.18 17.68 -26.68
CA ASN A 324 36.57 18.13 -26.88
C ASN A 324 37.36 18.50 -25.60
N ARG A 325 36.93 18.08 -24.40
CA ARG A 325 37.75 18.15 -23.18
C ARG A 325 37.97 16.76 -22.59
N ILE A 326 38.83 15.98 -23.24
CA ILE A 326 39.36 14.73 -22.70
C ILE A 326 40.05 15.04 -21.37
N LYS A 327 39.44 14.65 -20.24
CA LYS A 327 40.04 14.80 -18.92
C LYS A 327 41.08 13.71 -18.69
N THR A 328 41.96 13.90 -17.71
CA THR A 328 42.90 12.86 -17.31
C THR A 328 42.16 11.60 -16.89
N ARG A 329 42.67 10.43 -17.30
CA ARG A 329 42.05 9.14 -16.97
C ARG A 329 41.99 8.93 -15.45
N PRO A 330 40.83 8.53 -14.90
CA PRO A 330 40.67 8.36 -13.46
C PRO A 330 41.50 7.17 -12.97
N THR A 331 42.07 7.28 -11.77
CA THR A 331 42.85 6.19 -11.15
C THR A 331 42.13 5.64 -9.92
N VAL A 332 42.21 4.32 -9.71
CA VAL A 332 41.73 3.62 -8.52
C VAL A 332 42.92 3.16 -7.68
N ARG A 333 42.78 3.20 -6.35
CA ARG A 333 43.77 2.68 -5.40
C ARG A 333 43.42 1.24 -5.05
N LEU A 334 44.25 0.30 -5.49
CA LEU A 334 44.11 -1.11 -5.16
C LEU A 334 45.04 -1.44 -4.00
N TRP A 335 44.46 -1.93 -2.90
CA TRP A 335 45.18 -2.33 -1.70
C TRP A 335 45.60 -3.81 -1.79
N TYR A 336 46.86 -4.11 -1.51
CA TYR A 336 47.45 -5.45 -1.64
C TYR A 336 48.51 -5.72 -0.56
N GLY A 337 49.01 -6.96 -0.51
CA GLY A 337 49.98 -7.44 0.47
C GLY A 337 49.34 -7.96 1.78
N PRO A 338 50.16 -8.44 2.74
CA PRO A 338 49.64 -8.88 4.03
C PRO A 338 48.94 -7.69 4.72
N LEU A 339 47.73 -7.93 5.23
CA LEU A 339 46.87 -6.94 5.91
C LEU A 339 46.39 -5.74 5.05
N LYS A 340 46.51 -5.78 3.71
CA LYS A 340 46.07 -4.69 2.80
C LYS A 340 46.72 -3.32 3.12
N LEU A 341 47.97 -3.31 3.59
CA LEU A 341 48.68 -2.07 4.00
C LEU A 341 49.40 -1.33 2.86
N ARG A 342 49.62 -1.98 1.70
CA ARG A 342 50.26 -1.35 0.52
C ARG A 342 49.20 -1.04 -0.53
N TYR A 343 49.34 0.06 -1.27
CA TYR A 343 48.44 0.41 -2.35
C TYR A 343 49.18 0.72 -3.65
N ARG A 344 48.56 0.40 -4.79
CA ARG A 344 49.00 0.80 -6.13
C ARG A 344 47.89 1.61 -6.81
N LYS A 345 48.26 2.70 -7.47
CA LYS A 345 47.35 3.47 -8.34
C LYS A 345 47.38 2.85 -9.73
N ILE A 346 46.23 2.46 -10.24
CA ILE A 346 46.05 1.85 -11.57
C ILE A 346 44.93 2.62 -12.28
N ASP A 347 44.93 2.62 -13.61
CA ASP A 347 43.83 3.18 -14.40
C ASP A 347 42.52 2.47 -14.04
N ALA A 348 41.49 3.25 -13.71
CA ALA A 348 40.20 2.75 -13.30
C ALA A 348 39.46 2.08 -14.46
N ILE A 349 39.57 2.64 -15.68
CA ILE A 349 38.81 2.18 -16.84
C ILE A 349 39.30 0.80 -17.25
N ASP A 350 40.60 0.69 -17.55
CA ASP A 350 41.22 -0.57 -17.95
C ASP A 350 41.03 -1.66 -16.88
N TYR A 351 41.12 -1.29 -15.58
CA TYR A 351 40.87 -2.22 -14.49
C TYR A 351 39.45 -2.78 -14.47
N TYR A 352 38.43 -1.91 -14.59
CA TYR A 352 37.05 -2.35 -14.54
C TYR A 352 36.61 -3.04 -15.84
N GLU A 353 37.15 -2.67 -17.00
CA GLU A 353 36.90 -3.36 -18.28
C GLU A 353 37.44 -4.79 -18.24
N GLU A 354 38.68 -4.96 -17.76
CA GLU A 354 39.28 -6.28 -17.58
C GLU A 354 38.54 -7.11 -16.52
N ALA A 355 38.11 -6.47 -15.42
CA ALA A 355 37.29 -7.14 -14.40
C ALA A 355 35.92 -7.56 -14.96
N LEU A 356 35.30 -6.74 -15.80
CA LEU A 356 34.03 -7.05 -16.46
C LEU A 356 34.20 -8.22 -17.43
N ARG A 357 35.25 -8.20 -18.26
CA ARG A 357 35.56 -9.28 -19.20
C ARG A 357 35.73 -10.62 -18.48
N ARG A 358 36.50 -10.65 -17.38
CA ARG A 358 36.68 -11.87 -16.56
C ARG A 358 35.37 -12.35 -15.96
N LEU A 359 34.52 -11.44 -15.50
CA LEU A 359 33.19 -11.79 -14.98
C LEU A 359 32.28 -12.32 -16.09
N ASP A 360 32.34 -11.76 -17.29
CA ASP A 360 31.57 -12.20 -18.45
C ASP A 360 31.97 -13.62 -18.87
N GLU A 361 33.27 -13.91 -18.93
CA GLU A 361 33.81 -15.25 -19.17
C GLU A 361 33.36 -16.23 -18.06
N GLN A 362 33.43 -15.82 -16.78
CA GLN A 362 32.95 -16.65 -15.66
C GLN A 362 31.43 -16.90 -15.73
N ILE A 363 30.64 -15.91 -16.14
CA ILE A 363 29.19 -16.04 -16.26
C ILE A 363 28.83 -16.95 -17.44
N GLN A 364 29.50 -16.83 -18.58
CA GLN A 364 29.30 -17.71 -19.72
C GLN A 364 29.63 -19.17 -19.35
N ASN A 365 30.77 -19.39 -18.69
CA ASN A 365 31.16 -20.71 -18.17
C ASN A 365 30.15 -21.23 -17.13
N ALA A 366 29.64 -20.35 -16.25
CA ALA A 366 28.64 -20.70 -15.25
C ALA A 366 27.27 -21.03 -15.87
N ARG A 367 26.88 -20.40 -16.98
CA ARG A 367 25.65 -20.70 -17.72
C ARG A 367 25.67 -22.07 -18.39
N GLN A 368 26.84 -22.52 -18.83
CA GLN A 368 27.02 -23.86 -19.42
C GLN A 368 27.10 -24.97 -18.36
N LYS A 369 27.35 -24.63 -17.09
CA LYS A 369 27.49 -25.60 -16.02
C LYS A 369 26.13 -26.14 -15.58
N GLU A 370 26.05 -27.46 -15.40
CA GLU A 370 24.90 -28.09 -14.75
C GLU A 370 24.96 -27.92 -13.23
N TYR A 371 23.83 -27.48 -12.67
CA TYR A 371 23.65 -27.24 -11.25
C TYR A 371 22.81 -28.33 -10.61
N PRO A 372 23.03 -28.66 -9.31
CA PRO A 372 22.25 -29.68 -8.65
C PRO A 372 20.77 -29.27 -8.57
N PRO A 373 19.84 -30.23 -8.79
CA PRO A 373 18.41 -29.96 -8.72
C PRO A 373 17.98 -29.65 -7.29
N THR A 374 16.98 -28.78 -7.16
CA THR A 374 16.32 -28.44 -5.89
C THR A 374 14.95 -29.14 -5.83
N GLU A 375 14.39 -29.27 -4.64
CA GLU A 375 13.05 -29.82 -4.37
C GLU A 375 11.87 -28.99 -4.94
N LEU A 376 12.08 -28.13 -5.94
CA LEU A 376 11.10 -27.17 -6.46
C LEU A 376 11.06 -27.20 -7.99
N ALA A 377 9.86 -27.28 -8.56
CA ALA A 377 9.65 -27.18 -10.01
C ALA A 377 8.42 -26.34 -10.32
N PHE A 378 8.44 -25.69 -11.49
CA PHE A 378 7.28 -25.08 -12.11
C PHE A 378 6.77 -26.00 -13.20
N VAL A 379 5.50 -26.41 -13.14
CA VAL A 379 4.89 -27.29 -14.14
C VAL A 379 3.75 -26.54 -14.80
N THR A 380 3.84 -26.33 -16.11
CA THR A 380 2.83 -25.66 -16.91
C THR A 380 1.97 -26.71 -17.60
N MET A 381 0.67 -26.73 -17.30
CA MET A 381 -0.29 -27.68 -17.88
C MET A 381 -0.79 -27.17 -19.24
N LYS A 382 -1.27 -28.08 -20.11
CA LYS A 382 -1.97 -27.69 -21.35
C LYS A 382 -3.32 -27.02 -21.08
N SER A 383 -3.99 -27.40 -20.00
CA SER A 383 -5.32 -26.88 -19.62
C SER A 383 -5.30 -26.19 -18.25
N ILE A 384 -5.99 -25.04 -18.13
CA ILE A 384 -6.20 -24.34 -16.85
C ILE A 384 -7.00 -25.23 -15.88
N ALA A 385 -7.97 -25.97 -16.40
CA ALA A 385 -8.79 -26.88 -15.59
C ALA A 385 -7.91 -27.95 -14.93
N ALA A 386 -6.97 -28.54 -15.68
CA ALA A 386 -6.02 -29.52 -15.16
C ALA A 386 -5.14 -28.93 -14.05
N ALA A 387 -4.61 -27.71 -14.25
CA ALA A 387 -3.81 -27.02 -13.23
C ALA A 387 -4.61 -26.75 -11.95
N GLN A 388 -5.86 -26.29 -12.05
CA GLN A 388 -6.72 -26.03 -10.89
C GLN A 388 -7.10 -27.32 -10.15
N MET A 389 -7.36 -28.42 -10.86
CA MET A 389 -7.61 -29.74 -10.25
C MET A 389 -6.37 -30.24 -9.51
N LEU A 390 -5.19 -30.14 -10.14
CA LEU A 390 -3.92 -30.62 -9.60
C LEU A 390 -3.53 -29.89 -8.30
N VAL A 391 -3.78 -28.57 -8.21
CA VAL A 391 -3.51 -27.79 -6.98
C VAL A 391 -4.45 -28.16 -5.82
N GLN A 392 -5.66 -28.63 -6.12
CA GLN A 392 -6.64 -29.02 -5.11
C GLN A 392 -6.52 -30.48 -4.68
N ALA A 393 -5.78 -31.30 -5.45
CA ALA A 393 -5.53 -32.69 -5.13
C ALA A 393 -4.37 -32.87 -4.14
N ILE A 394 -4.44 -33.93 -3.34
CA ILE A 394 -3.31 -34.44 -2.55
C ILE A 394 -2.56 -35.42 -3.46
N LEU A 395 -1.29 -35.12 -3.79
CA LEU A 395 -0.53 -35.87 -4.79
C LEU A 395 0.26 -37.06 -4.22
N ASP A 396 0.71 -36.96 -2.96
CA ASP A 396 1.56 -37.98 -2.34
C ASP A 396 1.12 -38.26 -0.90
N PRO A 397 1.20 -39.52 -0.42
CA PRO A 397 0.89 -39.88 0.96
C PRO A 397 1.92 -39.35 1.97
N HIS A 398 3.16 -39.07 1.57
CA HIS A 398 4.16 -38.61 2.53
C HIS A 398 3.95 -37.13 2.87
N PRO A 399 4.05 -36.77 4.16
CA PRO A 399 3.95 -35.39 4.55
C PRO A 399 5.05 -34.58 3.86
N MET A 400 4.68 -33.38 3.41
CA MET A 400 5.62 -32.37 2.93
C MET A 400 6.30 -32.68 1.57
N GLN A 401 5.91 -33.75 0.89
CA GLN A 401 6.35 -34.10 -0.48
C GLN A 401 5.30 -33.71 -1.53
N LEU A 402 5.76 -33.43 -2.75
CA LEU A 402 4.94 -33.15 -3.95
C LEU A 402 3.75 -32.20 -3.71
N LEU A 403 3.99 -31.13 -2.96
CA LEU A 403 2.97 -30.13 -2.64
C LEU A 403 2.74 -29.19 -3.83
N ALA A 404 1.60 -29.35 -4.51
CA ALA A 404 1.17 -28.45 -5.57
C ALA A 404 0.54 -27.16 -5.00
N ARG A 405 0.99 -26.01 -5.49
CA ARG A 405 0.40 -24.69 -5.21
C ARG A 405 0.34 -23.86 -6.49
N LEU A 406 -0.57 -22.90 -6.58
CA LEU A 406 -0.59 -21.95 -7.70
C LEU A 406 0.76 -21.22 -7.82
N ALA A 407 1.32 -21.16 -9.04
CA ALA A 407 2.55 -20.43 -9.29
C ALA A 407 2.28 -18.91 -9.23
N PRO A 408 3.21 -18.11 -8.66
CA PRO A 408 3.18 -16.65 -8.84
C PRO A 408 3.56 -16.30 -10.29
N ALA A 409 3.35 -15.05 -10.72
CA ALA A 409 3.84 -14.62 -12.03
C ALA A 409 5.37 -14.78 -12.14
N PRO A 410 5.95 -15.10 -13.32
CA PRO A 410 7.39 -15.25 -13.49
C PRO A 410 8.19 -14.03 -12.98
N ALA A 411 7.67 -12.82 -13.19
CA ALA A 411 8.27 -11.56 -12.72
C ALA A 411 8.18 -11.36 -11.19
N ASP A 412 7.25 -12.05 -10.51
CA ASP A 412 7.07 -11.99 -9.07
C ASP A 412 7.89 -13.04 -8.31
N VAL A 413 8.49 -14.01 -9.01
CA VAL A 413 9.33 -15.04 -8.40
C VAL A 413 10.61 -14.41 -7.86
N VAL A 414 10.88 -14.64 -6.57
CA VAL A 414 12.16 -14.29 -5.95
C VAL A 414 13.10 -15.49 -6.09
N TRP A 415 13.82 -15.56 -7.22
CA TRP A 415 14.72 -16.66 -7.56
C TRP A 415 15.77 -16.93 -6.47
N GLY A 416 16.27 -15.89 -5.81
CA GLY A 416 17.22 -16.05 -4.70
C GLY A 416 16.72 -16.94 -3.55
N ASN A 417 15.40 -17.08 -3.41
CA ASN A 417 14.77 -17.90 -2.38
C ASN A 417 14.42 -19.31 -2.87
N THR A 418 14.39 -19.58 -4.19
CA THR A 418 13.98 -20.89 -4.75
C THR A 418 14.96 -22.00 -4.41
N TYR A 419 16.26 -21.71 -4.36
CA TYR A 419 17.30 -22.68 -4.05
C TYR A 419 17.68 -22.75 -2.56
N LEU A 420 16.94 -22.06 -1.67
CA LEU A 420 17.19 -22.16 -0.23
C LEU A 420 16.60 -23.44 0.36
N PRO A 421 17.37 -24.20 1.17
CA PRO A 421 16.86 -25.39 1.82
C PRO A 421 15.72 -25.03 2.76
N ARG A 422 14.71 -25.91 2.83
CA ARG A 422 13.47 -25.66 3.56
C ARG A 422 13.71 -25.36 5.05
N SER A 423 14.63 -26.08 5.68
CA SER A 423 14.99 -25.87 7.10
C SER A 423 15.55 -24.48 7.37
N ARG A 424 16.38 -23.95 6.46
CA ARG A 424 16.92 -22.58 6.57
C ARG A 424 15.83 -21.54 6.40
N ARG A 425 14.93 -21.72 5.42
CA ARG A 425 13.76 -20.83 5.24
C ARG A 425 12.85 -20.85 6.45
N MET A 426 12.63 -22.03 7.04
CA MET A 426 11.83 -22.18 8.26
C MET A 426 12.49 -21.45 9.44
N LEU A 427 13.80 -21.61 9.66
CA LEU A 427 14.53 -20.91 10.71
C LEU A 427 14.48 -19.38 10.53
N GLN A 428 14.69 -18.88 9.31
CA GLN A 428 14.55 -17.45 8.98
C GLN A 428 13.13 -16.96 9.27
N SER A 429 12.11 -17.74 8.89
CA SER A 429 10.71 -17.41 9.14
C SER A 429 10.38 -17.31 10.62
N TRP A 430 10.80 -18.29 11.42
CA TRP A 430 10.58 -18.27 12.86
C TRP A 430 11.36 -17.15 13.57
N SER A 431 12.63 -16.93 13.20
CA SER A 431 13.46 -15.86 13.76
C SER A 431 12.85 -14.49 13.51
N ILE A 432 12.40 -14.20 12.28
CA ILE A 432 11.75 -12.93 11.94
C ILE A 432 10.40 -12.80 12.62
N THR A 433 9.63 -13.89 12.74
CA THR A 433 8.35 -13.85 13.46
C THR A 433 8.55 -13.56 14.95
N ALA A 434 9.57 -14.16 15.58
CA ALA A 434 9.94 -13.87 16.96
C ALA A 434 10.39 -12.41 17.13
N LEU A 435 11.18 -11.88 16.19
CA LEU A 435 11.59 -10.48 16.18
C LEU A 435 10.40 -9.53 16.03
N ILE A 436 9.42 -9.85 15.17
CA ILE A 436 8.19 -9.05 15.03
C ILE A 436 7.36 -9.08 16.31
N CYS A 437 7.25 -10.24 16.96
CA CYS A 437 6.57 -10.37 18.25
C CYS A 437 7.23 -9.49 19.32
N PHE A 438 8.56 -9.59 19.46
CA PHE A 438 9.34 -8.73 20.35
C PHE A 438 9.13 -7.25 20.03
N LEU A 439 9.22 -6.88 18.75
CA LEU A 439 9.06 -5.52 18.29
C LEU A 439 7.64 -4.98 18.56
N SER A 440 6.60 -5.81 18.47
CA SER A 440 5.23 -5.44 18.86
C SER A 440 5.17 -5.06 20.35
N VAL A 441 5.75 -5.87 21.23
CA VAL A 441 5.78 -5.56 22.67
C VAL A 441 6.61 -4.29 22.93
N PHE A 442 7.75 -4.14 22.26
CA PHE A 442 8.61 -2.96 22.35
C PHE A 442 7.87 -1.66 22.00
N TRP A 443 7.12 -1.64 20.88
CA TRP A 443 6.35 -0.46 20.48
C TRP A 443 5.20 -0.15 21.45
N SER A 444 4.55 -1.16 22.02
CA SER A 444 3.52 -0.96 23.06
C SER A 444 4.08 -0.19 24.27
N VAL A 445 5.31 -0.51 24.69
CA VAL A 445 6.00 0.20 25.79
C VAL A 445 6.38 1.63 25.36
N LEU A 446 6.86 1.82 24.13
CA LEU A 446 7.27 3.14 23.63
C LEU A 446 6.11 4.13 23.47
N LEU A 447 4.89 3.65 23.23
CA LEU A 447 3.71 4.51 23.08
C LEU A 447 3.34 5.25 24.38
N VAL A 448 3.65 4.69 25.54
CA VAL A 448 3.26 5.23 26.86
C VAL A 448 4.00 6.53 27.19
N PRO A 449 5.34 6.63 27.08
CA PRO A 449 6.05 7.89 27.28
C PRO A 449 5.74 8.98 26.25
N VAL A 450 5.43 8.62 25.01
CA VAL A 450 5.11 9.62 23.97
C VAL A 450 3.82 10.36 24.34
N GLY A 451 2.80 9.65 24.84
CA GLY A 451 1.56 10.28 25.30
C GLY A 451 1.74 11.19 26.52
N THR A 452 2.73 10.91 27.38
CA THR A 452 2.99 11.76 28.56
C THR A 452 3.92 12.91 28.30
N LEU A 453 4.99 12.73 27.53
CA LEU A 453 5.95 13.79 27.18
C LEU A 453 5.26 15.01 26.55
N LEU A 454 4.07 14.83 26.00
CA LEU A 454 3.29 15.85 25.30
C LEU A 454 2.28 16.58 26.20
N LYS A 455 2.17 16.21 27.49
CA LYS A 455 1.47 17.03 28.49
C LYS A 455 2.36 18.18 28.94
N LEU A 456 1.78 19.37 29.11
CA LEU A 456 2.54 20.58 29.45
C LEU A 456 3.23 20.50 30.82
N GLU A 457 2.58 19.87 31.79
CA GLU A 457 3.11 19.70 33.16
C GLU A 457 4.41 18.88 33.18
N THR A 458 4.45 17.80 32.40
CA THR A 458 5.63 16.96 32.24
C THR A 458 6.67 17.60 31.33
N LEU A 459 6.25 18.38 30.34
CA LEU A 459 7.15 19.11 29.44
C LEU A 459 7.91 20.21 30.20
N HIS A 460 7.24 20.90 31.13
CA HIS A 460 7.88 21.89 32.01
C HIS A 460 8.93 21.24 32.93
N LYS A 461 8.70 19.97 33.33
CA LYS A 461 9.65 19.20 34.15
C LYS A 461 10.87 18.70 33.37
N VAL A 462 10.71 18.35 32.09
CA VAL A 462 11.79 17.78 31.25
C VAL A 462 12.56 18.86 30.48
N TRP A 463 11.85 19.87 29.95
CA TRP A 463 12.42 20.97 29.16
C TRP A 463 11.73 22.31 29.49
N PRO A 464 12.12 22.99 30.58
CA PRO A 464 11.44 24.20 31.05
C PRO A 464 11.46 25.35 30.04
N GLN A 465 12.57 25.57 29.34
CA GLN A 465 12.69 26.64 28.32
C GLN A 465 11.71 26.48 27.16
N LEU A 466 11.43 25.25 26.73
CA LEU A 466 10.50 24.98 25.64
C LEU A 466 9.05 25.10 26.13
N ALA A 467 8.78 24.71 27.37
CA ALA A 467 7.48 24.92 28.01
C ALA A 467 7.16 26.41 28.19
N ASP A 468 8.13 27.23 28.61
CA ASP A 468 7.95 28.68 28.76
C ASP A 468 7.71 29.37 27.40
N LEU A 469 8.37 28.89 26.33
CA LEU A 469 8.17 29.39 24.97
C LEU A 469 6.80 28.98 24.41
N LEU A 470 6.33 27.77 24.75
CA LEU A 470 4.97 27.33 24.42
C LEU A 470 3.92 28.13 25.17
N ALA A 471 4.11 28.36 26.47
CA ALA A 471 3.17 29.10 27.32
C ALA A 471 2.92 30.53 26.82
N ARG A 472 3.91 31.16 26.16
CA ARG A 472 3.77 32.47 25.52
C ARG A 472 2.85 32.48 24.30
N HIS A 473 2.68 31.35 23.62
CA HIS A 473 1.87 31.24 22.40
C HIS A 473 0.74 30.21 22.58
N PRO A 474 -0.51 30.65 22.78
CA PRO A 474 -1.63 29.74 23.05
C PRO A 474 -1.90 28.76 21.90
N LEU A 475 -1.66 29.17 20.65
CA LEU A 475 -1.76 28.31 19.47
C LEU A 475 -0.67 27.22 19.44
N ALA A 476 0.55 27.54 19.87
CA ALA A 476 1.65 26.57 19.93
C ALA A 476 1.43 25.54 21.05
N THR A 477 0.87 25.98 22.19
CA THR A 477 0.51 25.08 23.29
C THR A 477 -0.57 24.08 22.87
N SER A 478 -1.65 24.55 22.24
CA SER A 478 -2.72 23.71 21.70
C SER A 478 -2.20 22.69 20.67
N LEU A 479 -1.33 23.15 19.76
CA LEU A 479 -0.73 22.31 18.72
C LEU A 479 0.15 21.19 19.29
N VAL A 480 0.98 21.48 20.29
CA VAL A 480 1.87 20.48 20.87
C VAL A 480 1.09 19.47 21.73
N GLN A 481 0.09 19.93 22.49
CA GLN A 481 -0.69 19.06 23.35
C GLN A 481 -1.62 18.11 22.57
N THR A 482 -2.18 18.55 21.43
CA THR A 482 -3.21 17.78 20.71
C THR A 482 -2.79 17.32 19.31
N GLY A 483 -2.03 18.13 18.57
CA GLY A 483 -1.56 17.82 17.23
C GLY A 483 -0.37 16.88 17.22
N LEU A 484 0.56 17.00 18.17
CA LEU A 484 1.77 16.18 18.20
C LEU A 484 1.51 14.70 18.53
N PRO A 485 0.64 14.33 19.50
CA PRO A 485 0.30 12.93 19.74
C PRO A 485 -0.36 12.26 18.52
N THR A 486 -1.28 12.98 17.87
CA THR A 486 -1.97 12.49 16.66
C THR A 486 -1.02 12.38 15.47
N LEU A 487 -0.07 13.29 15.34
CA LEU A 487 1.00 13.24 14.34
C LEU A 487 2.01 12.13 14.63
N ALA A 488 2.43 11.92 15.88
CA ALA A 488 3.33 10.85 16.27
C ALA A 488 2.68 9.47 16.01
N PHE A 489 1.41 9.33 16.38
CA PHE A 489 0.61 8.15 16.06
C PHE A 489 0.55 7.92 14.54
N SER A 490 0.29 8.98 13.76
CA SER A 490 0.31 8.92 12.30
C SER A 490 1.67 8.46 11.74
N LEU A 491 2.76 9.10 12.17
CA LEU A 491 4.10 8.76 11.70
C LEU A 491 4.44 7.31 12.01
N LEU A 492 4.01 6.79 13.16
CA LEU A 492 4.21 5.39 13.52
C LEU A 492 3.41 4.43 12.63
N THR A 493 2.19 4.81 12.21
CA THR A 493 1.40 4.04 11.21
C THR A 493 2.09 3.96 9.86
N VAL A 494 2.96 4.92 9.52
CA VAL A 494 3.72 4.93 8.26
C VAL A 494 5.07 4.24 8.43
N ALA A 495 5.81 4.53 9.50
CA ALA A 495 7.18 4.06 9.70
C ALA A 495 7.27 2.55 9.95
N VAL A 496 6.38 1.98 10.77
CA VAL A 496 6.45 0.55 11.13
C VAL A 496 6.21 -0.39 9.95
N PRO A 497 5.24 -0.14 9.05
CA PRO A 497 5.10 -0.95 7.85
C PRO A 497 6.35 -1.01 6.95
N TYR A 498 7.13 0.09 6.84
CA TYR A 498 8.40 0.05 6.11
C TYR A 498 9.40 -0.92 6.75
N LEU A 499 9.53 -0.88 8.08
CA LEU A 499 10.38 -1.80 8.83
C LEU A 499 9.90 -3.26 8.67
N TYR A 500 8.58 -3.49 8.68
CA TYR A 500 8.02 -4.82 8.47
C TYR A 500 8.17 -5.34 7.05
N ASN A 501 8.14 -4.46 6.03
CA ASN A 501 8.46 -4.86 4.67
C ASN A 501 9.93 -5.27 4.53
N TRP A 502 10.84 -4.53 5.15
CA TRP A 502 12.25 -4.92 5.22
C TRP A 502 12.43 -6.26 5.95
N LEU A 503 11.79 -6.47 7.11
CA LEU A 503 11.85 -7.76 7.81
C LEU A 503 11.22 -8.90 6.99
N SER A 504 10.08 -8.65 6.32
CA SER A 504 9.36 -9.67 5.55
C SER A 504 10.10 -10.08 4.28
N SER A 505 10.88 -9.20 3.67
CA SER A 505 11.71 -9.55 2.50
C SER A 505 12.85 -10.51 2.87
N HIS A 506 13.33 -10.46 4.12
CA HIS A 506 14.35 -11.38 4.65
C HIS A 506 13.78 -12.73 5.12
N GLN A 507 12.45 -12.92 5.07
CA GLN A 507 11.78 -14.13 5.57
C GLN A 507 11.90 -15.35 4.64
N GLY A 508 12.49 -15.18 3.45
CA GLY A 508 12.66 -16.28 2.49
C GLY A 508 11.37 -16.66 1.75
N MET A 509 10.46 -15.70 1.54
CA MET A 509 9.24 -15.92 0.76
C MET A 509 9.55 -16.01 -0.74
N MET A 510 8.87 -16.90 -1.44
CA MET A 510 9.16 -17.23 -2.84
C MET A 510 8.59 -16.24 -3.86
N SER A 511 7.55 -15.50 -3.48
CA SER A 511 6.90 -14.51 -4.33
C SER A 511 6.93 -13.16 -3.65
N ARG A 512 7.16 -12.09 -4.43
CA ARG A 512 7.01 -10.72 -3.96
C ARG A 512 5.57 -10.41 -3.55
N GLY A 513 4.58 -11.00 -4.21
CA GLY A 513 3.17 -10.89 -3.82
C GLY A 513 2.90 -11.53 -2.46
N ASP A 514 3.52 -12.68 -2.17
CA ASP A 514 3.41 -13.30 -0.84
C ASP A 514 4.07 -12.42 0.24
N VAL A 515 5.18 -11.73 -0.08
CA VAL A 515 5.80 -10.73 0.82
C VAL A 515 4.81 -9.60 1.10
N GLU A 516 4.20 -9.00 0.08
CA GLU A 516 3.24 -7.91 0.25
C GLU A 516 2.01 -8.34 1.06
N LEU A 517 1.42 -9.50 0.78
CA LEU A 517 0.29 -10.03 1.55
C LEU A 517 0.65 -10.28 3.03
N SER A 518 1.87 -10.77 3.28
CA SER A 518 2.41 -10.93 4.64
C SER A 518 2.58 -9.58 5.34
N VAL A 519 3.08 -8.56 4.63
CA VAL A 519 3.20 -7.19 5.16
C VAL A 519 1.83 -6.64 5.52
N ILE A 520 0.80 -6.84 4.68
CA ILE A 520 -0.58 -6.44 5.02
C ILE A 520 -1.00 -7.03 6.37
N SER A 521 -0.81 -8.34 6.56
CA SER A 521 -1.24 -9.01 7.79
C SER A 521 -0.46 -8.52 9.03
N LYS A 522 0.86 -8.36 8.93
CA LYS A 522 1.71 -7.90 10.05
C LYS A 522 1.48 -6.45 10.40
N SER A 523 1.38 -5.59 9.39
CA SER A 523 1.08 -4.17 9.57
C SER A 523 -0.32 -3.99 10.15
N PHE A 524 -1.32 -4.78 9.72
CA PHE A 524 -2.64 -4.78 10.34
C PHE A 524 -2.56 -5.22 11.81
N PHE A 525 -1.84 -6.31 12.12
CA PHE A 525 -1.67 -6.74 13.50
C PHE A 525 -1.07 -5.64 14.37
N PHE A 526 -0.05 -4.94 13.88
CA PHE A 526 0.53 -3.81 14.59
C PHE A 526 -0.47 -2.66 14.77
N SER A 527 -1.07 -2.17 13.68
CA SER A 527 -2.02 -1.06 13.71
C SER A 527 -3.25 -1.36 14.57
N PHE A 528 -3.81 -2.55 14.47
CA PHE A 528 -4.99 -2.94 15.24
C PHE A 528 -4.66 -3.25 16.71
N PHE A 529 -3.64 -4.07 16.98
CA PHE A 529 -3.34 -4.46 18.37
C PHE A 529 -2.65 -3.34 19.14
N ASN A 530 -1.59 -2.73 18.59
CA ASN A 530 -0.79 -1.74 19.31
C ASN A 530 -1.45 -0.36 19.30
N LEU A 531 -1.92 0.09 18.13
CA LEU A 531 -2.42 1.45 17.98
C LEU A 531 -3.91 1.60 18.28
N PHE A 532 -4.67 0.50 18.28
CA PHE A 532 -6.07 0.54 18.68
C PHE A 532 -6.29 -0.12 20.04
N VAL A 533 -6.08 -1.44 20.19
CA VAL A 533 -6.40 -2.14 21.45
C VAL A 533 -5.54 -1.65 22.61
N VAL A 534 -4.21 -1.73 22.49
CA VAL A 534 -3.27 -1.32 23.55
C VAL A 534 -3.41 0.17 23.83
N PHE A 535 -3.44 1.02 22.82
CA PHE A 535 -3.66 2.46 23.02
C PHE A 535 -5.00 2.76 23.71
N THR A 536 -6.08 2.02 23.40
CA THR A 536 -7.38 2.19 24.08
C THR A 536 -7.32 1.83 25.56
N VAL A 537 -6.58 0.76 25.89
CA VAL A 537 -6.43 0.30 27.29
C VAL A 537 -5.48 1.20 28.08
N ILE A 538 -4.37 1.61 27.46
CA ILE A 538 -3.17 2.16 28.12
C ILE A 538 -2.97 3.66 27.85
N GLY A 539 -3.81 4.31 27.04
CA GLY A 539 -3.58 5.65 26.45
C GLY A 539 -3.25 6.80 27.41
N THR A 540 -3.33 6.61 28.73
CA THR A 540 -2.77 7.53 29.73
C THR A 540 -1.87 6.79 30.73
N VAL A 541 -0.83 7.45 31.23
CA VAL A 541 0.14 6.82 32.17
C VAL A 541 -0.51 6.32 33.47
N THR A 542 -1.52 7.02 33.98
CA THR A 542 -2.31 6.55 35.13
C THR A 542 -3.06 5.26 34.82
N ASN A 543 -3.55 5.11 33.58
CA ASN A 543 -4.18 3.89 33.11
C ASN A 543 -3.15 2.77 32.88
N PHE A 544 -1.92 3.08 32.49
CA PHE A 544 -0.86 2.07 32.34
C PHE A 544 -0.50 1.39 33.66
N TYR A 545 -0.17 2.18 34.70
CA TYR A 545 0.19 1.64 36.00
C TYR A 545 -0.97 0.88 36.64
N SER A 546 -2.18 1.46 36.61
CA SER A 546 -3.38 0.80 37.14
C SER A 546 -3.78 -0.44 36.34
N PHE A 547 -3.58 -0.46 35.02
CA PHE A 547 -3.79 -1.65 34.20
C PHE A 547 -2.78 -2.75 34.53
N TRP A 548 -1.50 -2.42 34.69
CA TRP A 548 -0.47 -3.40 35.03
C TRP A 548 -0.65 -4.01 36.42
N GLU A 549 -1.09 -3.19 37.39
CA GLU A 549 -1.49 -3.68 38.71
C GLU A 549 -2.73 -4.56 38.63
N ARG A 550 -3.79 -4.12 37.92
CA ARG A 550 -5.01 -4.92 37.76
C ARG A 550 -4.81 -6.18 36.94
N LEU A 551 -3.91 -6.23 35.97
CA LEU A 551 -3.61 -7.41 35.16
C LEU A 551 -2.94 -8.49 36.00
N ARG A 552 -2.04 -8.08 36.92
CA ARG A 552 -1.44 -8.98 37.92
C ARG A 552 -2.51 -9.68 38.76
N ASP A 553 -3.59 -8.96 39.08
CA ASP A 553 -4.71 -9.48 39.88
C ASP A 553 -5.81 -10.15 39.03
N SER A 554 -5.89 -9.89 37.72
CA SER A 554 -7.00 -10.27 36.81
C SER A 554 -6.79 -11.53 35.97
N PHE A 555 -5.80 -12.38 36.25
CA PHE A 555 -5.74 -13.71 35.61
C PHE A 555 -6.97 -14.60 35.91
N LYS A 556 -7.96 -14.12 36.68
CA LYS A 556 -9.21 -14.82 37.03
C LYS A 556 -10.50 -14.21 36.45
N ASP A 557 -10.55 -12.96 35.98
CA ASP A 557 -11.80 -12.33 35.51
C ASP A 557 -11.63 -11.54 34.20
N ALA A 558 -12.16 -12.07 33.09
CA ALA A 558 -12.15 -11.41 31.77
C ALA A 558 -13.14 -10.23 31.67
N THR A 559 -14.16 -10.21 32.54
CA THR A 559 -15.26 -9.24 32.56
C THR A 559 -14.82 -7.87 33.05
N THR A 560 -13.87 -7.80 34.00
CA THR A 560 -13.31 -6.53 34.51
C THR A 560 -12.48 -5.81 33.46
N ILE A 561 -11.76 -6.55 32.63
CA ILE A 561 -10.97 -6.01 31.51
C ILE A 561 -11.90 -5.35 30.48
N ALA A 562 -13.02 -5.99 30.12
CA ALA A 562 -14.01 -5.44 29.20
C ALA A 562 -14.64 -4.12 29.70
N LEU A 563 -14.91 -4.03 31.01
CA LEU A 563 -15.45 -2.81 31.63
C LEU A 563 -14.43 -1.65 31.62
N VAL A 564 -13.16 -1.94 31.86
CA VAL A 564 -12.08 -0.93 31.81
C VAL A 564 -11.87 -0.43 30.38
N ILE A 565 -11.88 -1.32 29.40
CA ILE A 565 -11.78 -0.96 27.98
C ILE A 565 -12.92 -0.01 27.59
N ALA A 566 -14.15 -0.32 28.02
CA ALA A 566 -15.31 0.47 27.67
C ALA A 566 -15.28 1.89 28.25
N GLY A 567 -14.84 2.05 29.50
CA GLY A 567 -14.66 3.38 30.10
C GLY A 567 -13.58 4.21 29.40
N SER A 568 -12.46 3.59 29.00
CA SER A 568 -11.39 4.28 28.27
C SER A 568 -11.78 4.64 26.83
N LEU A 569 -12.68 3.88 26.21
CA LEU A 569 -13.13 4.11 24.83
C LEU A 569 -13.82 5.47 24.67
N GLU A 570 -14.73 5.83 25.58
CA GLU A 570 -15.42 7.14 25.55
C GLU A 570 -14.42 8.30 25.68
N GLY A 571 -13.44 8.18 26.58
CA GLY A 571 -12.42 9.21 26.82
C GLY A 571 -11.47 9.45 25.64
N LEU A 572 -11.35 8.49 24.70
CA LEU A 572 -10.47 8.60 23.54
C LEU A 572 -11.16 9.08 22.26
N ALA A 573 -12.49 9.28 22.27
CA ALA A 573 -13.20 9.85 21.12
C ALA A 573 -12.59 11.19 20.64
N PRO A 574 -12.18 12.12 21.53
CA PRO A 574 -11.49 13.37 21.16
C PRO A 574 -10.19 13.18 20.39
N PHE A 575 -9.42 12.17 20.76
CA PHE A 575 -8.19 11.83 20.05
C PHE A 575 -8.50 11.31 18.64
N TYR A 576 -9.46 10.41 18.50
CA TYR A 576 -9.73 9.75 17.22
C TYR A 576 -10.32 10.68 16.17
N TYR A 577 -11.22 11.62 16.52
CA TYR A 577 -11.67 12.57 15.50
C TYR A 577 -10.57 13.56 15.09
N LYS A 578 -9.71 14.02 16.01
CA LYS A 578 -8.56 14.88 15.68
C LYS A 578 -7.55 14.13 14.79
N PHE A 579 -7.37 12.83 15.05
CA PHE A 579 -6.60 11.92 14.20
C PHE A 579 -7.22 11.78 12.81
N LEU A 580 -8.55 11.55 12.69
CA LEU A 580 -9.23 11.45 11.40
C LEU A 580 -9.15 12.74 10.59
N ILE A 581 -9.28 13.90 11.24
CA ILE A 581 -9.08 15.22 10.61
C ILE A 581 -7.67 15.31 10.02
N LEU A 582 -6.63 15.00 10.81
CA LEU A 582 -5.24 15.04 10.35
C LEU A 582 -4.98 14.06 9.22
N GLN A 583 -5.48 12.83 9.34
CA GLN A 583 -5.30 11.80 8.32
C GLN A 583 -6.01 12.17 7.02
N GLY A 584 -7.32 12.41 7.07
CA GLY A 584 -8.14 12.62 5.88
C GLY A 584 -7.90 13.95 5.19
N LEU A 585 -7.93 15.06 5.93
CA LEU A 585 -7.76 16.40 5.35
C LEU A 585 -6.29 16.80 5.19
N GLY A 586 -5.43 16.42 6.13
CA GLY A 586 -4.03 16.80 6.09
C GLY A 586 -3.18 15.85 5.24
N LEU A 587 -2.97 14.63 5.71
CA LEU A 587 -1.94 13.74 5.18
C LEU A 587 -2.32 13.07 3.86
N PHE A 588 -3.60 12.82 3.60
CA PHE A 588 -4.02 12.21 2.33
C PHE A 588 -3.69 13.10 1.12
N PRO A 589 -3.97 14.41 1.11
CA PRO A 589 -3.48 15.32 0.07
C PRO A 589 -1.95 15.35 -0.07
N LEU A 590 -1.17 15.18 1.01
CA LEU A 590 0.29 15.02 0.88
C LEU A 590 0.69 13.76 0.12
N ARG A 591 -0.12 12.69 0.16
CA ARG A 591 0.12 11.50 -0.65
C ARG A 591 -0.06 11.80 -2.14
N LEU A 592 -0.97 12.69 -2.52
CA LEU A 592 -1.16 13.11 -3.91
C LEU A 592 0.12 13.75 -4.50
N LEU A 593 0.87 14.50 -3.67
CA LEU A 593 2.16 15.08 -4.03
C LEU A 593 3.27 14.02 -4.17
N GLU A 594 3.05 12.79 -3.70
CA GLU A 594 4.10 11.78 -3.58
C GLU A 594 5.31 12.31 -2.80
N PHE A 595 5.04 12.97 -1.66
CA PHE A 595 6.04 13.73 -0.90
C PHE A 595 7.36 12.97 -0.70
N GLY A 596 7.33 11.65 -0.45
CA GLY A 596 8.53 10.83 -0.31
C GLY A 596 9.40 10.81 -1.58
N SER A 597 8.80 10.60 -2.75
CA SER A 597 9.50 10.59 -4.04
C SER A 597 9.99 11.99 -4.41
N VAL A 598 9.14 13.01 -4.23
CA VAL A 598 9.48 14.42 -4.50
C VAL A 598 10.61 14.90 -3.61
N PHE A 599 10.60 14.57 -2.33
CA PHE A 599 11.65 14.94 -1.38
C PHE A 599 12.98 14.24 -1.69
N MET A 600 12.93 12.96 -2.07
CA MET A 600 14.13 12.20 -2.43
C MET A 600 14.66 12.55 -3.83
N TYR A 601 13.85 13.12 -4.73
CA TYR A 601 14.25 13.40 -6.10
C TYR A 601 15.47 14.33 -6.20
N PRO A 602 15.53 15.52 -5.55
CA PRO A 602 16.74 16.36 -5.58
C PRO A 602 17.97 15.66 -5.02
N ILE A 603 17.82 14.89 -3.94
CA ILE A 603 18.94 14.15 -3.32
C ILE A 603 19.47 13.10 -4.30
N ASN A 604 18.58 12.31 -4.90
CA ASN A 604 18.93 11.29 -5.88
C ASN A 604 19.47 11.92 -7.17
N PHE A 605 18.97 13.10 -7.57
CA PHE A 605 19.45 13.87 -8.70
C PHE A 605 20.90 14.35 -8.50
N PHE A 606 21.26 14.85 -7.32
CA PHE A 606 22.64 15.23 -7.00
C PHE A 606 23.57 14.00 -6.85
N MET A 607 23.02 12.84 -6.49
CA MET A 607 23.78 11.59 -6.41
C MET A 607 23.96 10.89 -7.77
N ALA A 608 23.04 11.11 -8.73
CA ALA A 608 23.08 10.54 -10.06
C ALA A 608 24.25 11.10 -10.88
N LYS A 609 25.07 10.20 -11.43
CA LYS A 609 26.24 10.57 -12.23
C LYS A 609 26.20 9.94 -13.62
N THR A 610 25.67 8.72 -13.73
CA THR A 610 25.63 7.97 -14.98
C THR A 610 24.33 8.19 -15.74
N PRO A 611 24.32 8.04 -17.09
CA PRO A 611 23.08 8.03 -17.86
C PRO A 611 22.05 7.03 -17.33
N ARG A 612 22.53 5.89 -16.82
CA ARG A 612 21.73 4.86 -16.14
C ARG A 612 21.04 5.39 -14.89
N ASP A 613 21.78 6.07 -14.02
CA ASP A 613 21.20 6.68 -12.81
C ASP A 613 20.12 7.72 -13.18
N PHE A 614 20.33 8.49 -14.26
CA PHE A 614 19.33 9.45 -14.73
C PHE A 614 18.08 8.78 -15.34
N ALA A 615 18.22 7.62 -15.99
CA ALA A 615 17.07 6.86 -16.44
C ALA A 615 16.32 6.21 -15.25
N ASP A 616 17.05 5.72 -14.24
CA ASP A 616 16.47 5.19 -13.00
C ASP A 616 15.67 6.29 -12.25
N LEU A 617 16.06 7.57 -12.35
CA LEU A 617 15.28 8.71 -11.81
C LEU A 617 13.93 8.93 -12.51
N SER A 618 13.82 8.54 -13.78
CA SER A 618 12.57 8.62 -14.55
C SER A 618 11.65 7.41 -14.35
N ALA A 619 12.07 6.44 -13.52
CA ALA A 619 11.25 5.30 -13.17
C ALA A 619 10.08 5.72 -12.25
N PRO A 620 8.87 5.21 -12.48
CA PRO A 620 7.70 5.52 -11.69
C PRO A 620 7.90 4.98 -10.27
N PRO A 621 7.41 5.70 -9.25
CA PRO A 621 7.38 5.17 -7.90
C PRO A 621 6.45 3.95 -7.81
N THR A 622 6.77 3.02 -6.91
CA THR A 622 5.98 1.80 -6.74
C THR A 622 4.87 1.97 -5.70
N PHE A 623 3.62 1.72 -6.08
CA PHE A 623 2.50 1.65 -5.14
C PHE A 623 2.48 0.28 -4.43
N SER A 624 2.70 0.27 -3.12
CA SER A 624 2.67 -0.95 -2.31
C SER A 624 1.35 -1.07 -1.53
N TYR A 625 0.58 -2.14 -1.78
CA TYR A 625 -0.66 -2.40 -1.06
C TYR A 625 -0.44 -2.67 0.44
N GLY A 626 0.74 -3.20 0.78
CA GLY A 626 1.18 -3.49 2.15
C GLY A 626 1.15 -2.31 3.12
N TYR A 627 1.28 -1.08 2.63
CA TYR A 627 1.27 0.13 3.47
C TYR A 627 -0.12 0.76 3.56
N SER A 628 -0.83 0.83 2.43
CA SER A 628 -2.10 1.56 2.35
C SER A 628 -3.27 0.79 2.97
N VAL A 629 -3.36 -0.52 2.72
CA VAL A 629 -4.52 -1.33 3.13
C VAL A 629 -4.70 -1.37 4.66
N PRO A 630 -3.67 -1.69 5.47
CA PRO A 630 -3.82 -1.82 6.93
C PRO A 630 -4.28 -0.52 7.60
N GLN A 631 -3.75 0.62 7.17
CA GLN A 631 -4.10 1.94 7.68
C GLN A 631 -5.58 2.25 7.42
N SER A 632 -6.06 1.98 6.20
CA SER A 632 -7.46 2.23 5.86
C SER A 632 -8.41 1.25 6.56
N ILE A 633 -8.03 -0.02 6.78
CA ILE A 633 -8.82 -0.93 7.62
C ILE A 633 -8.90 -0.42 9.06
N LEU A 634 -7.78 0.04 9.65
CA LEU A 634 -7.78 0.61 11.00
C LEU A 634 -8.75 1.80 11.11
N VAL A 635 -8.70 2.73 10.16
CA VAL A 635 -9.61 3.89 10.11
C VAL A 635 -11.07 3.45 10.03
N LEU A 636 -11.38 2.42 9.21
CA LEU A 636 -12.72 1.86 9.16
C LEU A 636 -13.15 1.25 10.50
N ILE A 637 -12.27 0.49 11.16
CA ILE A 637 -12.54 -0.11 12.48
C ILE A 637 -12.83 0.97 13.52
N ILE A 638 -12.04 2.05 13.55
CA ILE A 638 -12.28 3.19 14.45
C ILE A 638 -13.66 3.78 14.18
N CYS A 639 -14.02 4.02 12.92
CA CYS A 639 -15.34 4.56 12.57
C CYS A 639 -16.49 3.62 12.99
N VAL A 640 -16.32 2.30 12.81
CA VAL A 640 -17.31 1.30 13.22
C VAL A 640 -17.46 1.27 14.75
N VAL A 641 -16.35 1.19 15.49
CA VAL A 641 -16.38 1.08 16.96
C VAL A 641 -17.01 2.33 17.60
N TYR A 642 -16.74 3.51 17.05
CA TYR A 642 -17.25 4.78 17.58
C TYR A 642 -18.60 5.21 16.98
N SER A 643 -19.20 4.42 16.08
CA SER A 643 -20.41 4.79 15.33
C SER A 643 -21.68 5.03 16.15
N VAL A 644 -21.73 4.51 17.39
CA VAL A 644 -22.91 4.62 18.29
C VAL A 644 -22.66 5.58 19.46
N LEU A 645 -21.42 6.04 19.65
CA LEU A 645 -21.09 6.95 20.74
C LEU A 645 -21.64 8.36 20.47
N PRO A 646 -21.75 9.24 21.49
CA PRO A 646 -22.25 10.60 21.30
C PRO A 646 -21.49 11.39 20.22
N SER A 647 -20.18 11.18 20.10
CA SER A 647 -19.32 11.81 19.07
C SER A 647 -19.41 11.15 17.67
N SER A 648 -20.35 10.22 17.45
CA SER A 648 -20.42 9.38 16.25
C SER A 648 -20.58 10.17 14.95
N TRP A 649 -21.46 11.17 14.92
CA TRP A 649 -21.73 11.97 13.72
C TRP A 649 -20.46 12.62 13.14
N LEU A 650 -19.58 13.09 14.02
CA LEU A 650 -18.35 13.78 13.66
C LEU A 650 -17.26 12.79 13.21
N ILE A 651 -17.13 11.65 13.90
CA ILE A 651 -16.21 10.58 13.53
C ILE A 651 -16.60 9.98 12.17
N CYS A 652 -17.90 9.69 11.96
CA CYS A 652 -18.39 9.16 10.70
C CYS A 652 -18.27 10.18 9.56
N PHE A 653 -18.46 11.47 9.83
CA PHE A 653 -18.27 12.54 8.83
C PHE A 653 -16.81 12.62 8.36
N PHE A 654 -15.85 12.74 9.28
CA PHE A 654 -14.43 12.81 8.92
C PHE A 654 -13.90 11.47 8.37
N GLY A 655 -14.45 10.34 8.83
CA GLY A 655 -14.20 9.03 8.23
C GLY A 655 -14.70 8.94 6.78
N LEU A 656 -15.89 9.45 6.50
CA LEU A 656 -16.41 9.53 5.12
C LEU A 656 -15.52 10.41 4.25
N MET A 657 -15.09 11.58 4.74
CA MET A 657 -14.14 12.45 4.04
C MET A 657 -12.81 11.75 3.75
N TYR A 658 -12.27 11.00 4.71
CA TYR A 658 -11.05 10.22 4.53
C TYR A 658 -11.18 9.24 3.36
N PHE A 659 -12.27 8.46 3.29
CA PHE A 659 -12.45 7.47 2.22
C PHE A 659 -12.79 8.10 0.87
N THR A 660 -13.50 9.24 0.83
CA THR A 660 -13.79 9.94 -0.45
C THR A 660 -12.54 10.56 -1.06
N ILE A 661 -11.79 11.32 -0.27
CA ILE A 661 -10.49 11.91 -0.68
C ILE A 661 -9.51 10.78 -1.02
N GLY A 662 -9.44 9.75 -0.17
CA GLY A 662 -8.55 8.60 -0.39
C GLY A 662 -8.86 7.80 -1.65
N ASN A 663 -10.14 7.53 -1.93
CA ASN A 663 -10.53 6.84 -3.17
C ASN A 663 -10.10 7.65 -4.40
N PHE A 664 -10.29 8.97 -4.37
CA PHE A 664 -9.93 9.84 -5.48
C PHE A 664 -8.41 9.89 -5.71
N ILE A 665 -7.62 10.11 -4.65
CA ILE A 665 -6.15 10.19 -4.73
C ILE A 665 -5.55 8.84 -5.12
N CYS A 666 -5.99 7.75 -4.50
CA CYS A 666 -5.47 6.43 -4.85
C CYS A 666 -5.84 6.02 -6.27
N LYS A 667 -7.02 6.42 -6.78
CA LYS A 667 -7.39 6.20 -8.19
C LYS A 667 -6.43 6.95 -9.13
N TYR A 668 -6.06 8.20 -8.81
CA TYR A 668 -5.04 8.94 -9.58
C TYR A 668 -3.68 8.21 -9.56
N GLN A 669 -3.19 7.87 -8.37
CA GLN A 669 -1.89 7.24 -8.17
C GLN A 669 -1.81 5.91 -8.91
N LEU A 670 -2.83 5.06 -8.77
CA LEU A 670 -2.89 3.77 -9.44
C LEU A 670 -2.96 3.95 -10.95
N LEU A 671 -3.73 4.89 -11.51
CA LEU A 671 -3.90 4.96 -12.97
C LEU A 671 -2.77 5.69 -13.72
N TYR A 672 -2.19 6.75 -13.14
CA TYR A 672 -1.32 7.67 -13.91
C TYR A 672 0.11 7.81 -13.39
N ALA A 673 0.31 7.82 -12.07
CA ALA A 673 1.60 8.21 -11.48
C ALA A 673 2.46 7.01 -11.06
N MET A 674 1.89 6.12 -10.25
CA MET A 674 2.62 5.02 -9.63
C MET A 674 2.45 3.72 -10.41
N ASP A 675 3.55 3.00 -10.56
CA ASP A 675 3.49 1.62 -11.03
C ASP A 675 3.14 0.71 -9.85
N HIS A 676 2.27 -0.26 -10.07
CA HIS A 676 1.96 -1.28 -9.07
C HIS A 676 2.28 -2.64 -9.69
N ARG A 677 2.88 -3.53 -8.90
CA ARG A 677 3.08 -4.89 -9.37
C ARG A 677 1.72 -5.56 -9.43
N GLN A 678 1.31 -5.98 -10.63
CA GLN A 678 0.02 -6.63 -10.85
C GLN A 678 0.08 -8.06 -10.31
N HIS A 679 -0.25 -8.26 -9.03
CA HIS A 679 -0.42 -9.59 -8.43
C HIS A 679 -1.77 -10.23 -8.81
N SER A 680 -2.15 -10.16 -10.09
CA SER A 680 -3.51 -10.33 -10.63
C SER A 680 -4.29 -11.55 -10.13
N THR A 681 -4.71 -11.53 -8.87
CA THR A 681 -5.33 -12.67 -8.17
C THR A 681 -6.39 -12.20 -7.18
N GLY A 682 -6.41 -10.92 -6.80
CA GLY A 682 -7.38 -10.34 -5.88
C GLY A 682 -7.29 -10.88 -4.45
N ARG A 683 -6.16 -11.51 -4.10
CA ARG A 683 -5.97 -12.24 -2.83
C ARG A 683 -6.06 -11.37 -1.57
N ALA A 684 -5.93 -10.05 -1.71
CA ALA A 684 -6.09 -9.12 -0.60
C ALA A 684 -7.55 -9.01 -0.11
N TRP A 685 -8.55 -9.25 -0.97
CA TRP A 685 -9.98 -9.11 -0.60
C TRP A 685 -10.43 -9.96 0.59
N PRO A 686 -10.23 -11.30 0.60
CA PRO A 686 -10.65 -12.13 1.74
C PRO A 686 -9.94 -11.72 3.03
N MET A 687 -8.68 -11.27 2.96
CA MET A 687 -7.97 -10.74 4.12
C MET A 687 -8.65 -9.50 4.67
N ILE A 688 -8.99 -8.53 3.81
CA ILE A 688 -9.72 -7.31 4.18
C ILE A 688 -11.04 -7.67 4.86
N CYS A 689 -11.84 -8.57 4.26
CA CYS A 689 -13.14 -8.98 4.80
C CYS A 689 -13.01 -9.60 6.19
N ASN A 690 -12.09 -10.54 6.37
CA ASN A 690 -11.83 -11.16 7.67
C ASN A 690 -11.41 -10.11 8.72
N ARG A 691 -10.64 -9.09 8.35
CA ARG A 691 -10.25 -8.02 9.28
C ARG A 691 -11.39 -7.04 9.60
N VAL A 692 -12.27 -6.75 8.65
CA VAL A 692 -13.49 -5.97 8.89
C VAL A 692 -14.44 -6.71 9.83
N LEU A 693 -14.56 -8.03 9.67
CA LEU A 693 -15.35 -8.88 10.59
C LEU A 693 -14.78 -8.88 12.01
N VAL A 694 -13.45 -8.94 12.16
CA VAL A 694 -12.79 -8.76 13.48
C VAL A 694 -13.09 -7.36 14.05
N GLY A 695 -13.10 -6.32 13.21
CA GLY A 695 -13.54 -4.97 13.61
C GLY A 695 -14.98 -4.94 14.13
N LEU A 696 -15.89 -5.65 13.48
CA LEU A 696 -17.29 -5.76 13.90
C LEU A 696 -17.45 -6.51 15.23
N THR A 697 -16.70 -7.60 15.44
CA THR A 697 -16.73 -8.30 16.73
C THR A 697 -16.22 -7.42 17.86
N VAL A 698 -15.21 -6.59 17.59
CA VAL A 698 -14.64 -5.65 18.57
C VAL A 698 -15.62 -4.53 18.88
N PHE A 699 -16.33 -4.02 17.89
CA PHE A 699 -17.42 -3.06 18.08
C PHE A 699 -18.53 -3.61 18.99
N GLN A 700 -18.97 -4.84 18.74
CA GLN A 700 -20.01 -5.47 19.55
C GLN A 700 -19.54 -5.71 20.99
N MET A 701 -18.29 -6.15 21.17
CA MET A 701 -17.67 -6.31 22.49
C MET A 701 -17.53 -4.95 23.22
N ALA A 702 -17.14 -3.90 22.50
CA ALA A 702 -17.03 -2.55 23.05
C ALA A 702 -18.40 -2.00 23.52
N MET A 703 -19.45 -2.18 22.71
CA MET A 703 -20.80 -1.75 23.07
C MET A 703 -21.37 -2.56 24.24
N ALA A 704 -21.14 -3.88 24.26
CA ALA A 704 -21.52 -4.72 25.39
C ALA A 704 -20.83 -4.28 26.70
N GLY A 705 -19.52 -3.99 26.62
CA GLY A 705 -18.74 -3.49 27.75
C GLY A 705 -19.23 -2.12 28.24
N LEU A 706 -19.62 -1.22 27.32
CA LEU A 706 -20.08 0.11 27.67
C LEU A 706 -21.43 0.10 28.39
N VAL A 707 -22.37 -0.67 27.88
CA VAL A 707 -23.69 -0.84 28.50
C VAL A 707 -23.56 -1.52 29.87
N ALA A 708 -22.63 -2.48 30.00
CA ALA A 708 -22.33 -3.12 31.27
C ALA A 708 -21.71 -2.14 32.29
N ALA A 709 -20.81 -1.24 31.84
CA ALA A 709 -20.21 -0.22 32.70
C ALA A 709 -21.24 0.76 33.28
N ARG A 710 -22.37 0.95 32.59
CA ARG A 710 -23.51 1.76 33.05
C ARG A 710 -24.52 0.98 33.91
N LYS A 711 -24.12 -0.16 34.48
CA LYS A 711 -24.93 -1.05 35.36
C LYS A 711 -26.20 -1.63 34.71
N ALA A 712 -26.34 -1.60 33.40
CA ALA A 712 -27.45 -2.22 32.69
C ALA A 712 -27.07 -3.61 32.17
N ILE A 713 -27.32 -4.62 33.00
CA ILE A 713 -26.90 -6.00 32.71
C ILE A 713 -27.79 -6.63 31.61
N THR A 714 -29.11 -6.41 31.65
CA THR A 714 -30.05 -7.00 30.70
C THR A 714 -29.79 -6.59 29.24
N PRO A 715 -29.58 -5.29 28.91
CA PRO A 715 -29.31 -4.90 27.53
C PRO A 715 -27.90 -5.31 27.06
N SER A 716 -26.92 -5.42 27.97
CA SER A 716 -25.58 -5.95 27.65
C SER A 716 -25.63 -7.44 27.29
N LEU A 717 -26.41 -8.24 28.03
CA LEU A 717 -26.59 -9.66 27.75
C LEU A 717 -27.19 -9.92 26.36
N LEU A 718 -28.05 -9.02 25.87
CA LEU A 718 -28.65 -9.14 24.54
C LEU A 718 -27.63 -8.98 23.41
N ILE A 719 -26.51 -8.27 23.62
CA ILE A 719 -25.46 -8.12 22.60
C ILE A 719 -24.62 -9.41 22.45
N VAL A 720 -24.57 -10.26 23.48
CA VAL A 720 -23.75 -11.49 23.47
C VAL A 720 -24.14 -12.48 22.35
N PRO A 721 -25.44 -12.80 22.14
CA PRO A 721 -25.87 -13.60 20.99
C PRO A 721 -25.44 -13.02 19.63
N LEU A 722 -25.40 -11.69 19.50
CA LEU A 722 -24.96 -11.03 18.27
C LEU A 722 -23.46 -11.28 18.01
N ILE A 723 -22.63 -11.28 19.06
CA ILE A 723 -21.19 -11.64 18.96
C ILE A 723 -21.05 -13.10 18.51
N GLY A 724 -21.83 -14.01 19.10
CA GLY A 724 -21.85 -15.42 18.66
C GLY A 724 -22.26 -15.57 17.19
N ALA A 725 -23.28 -14.84 16.76
CA ALA A 725 -23.75 -14.85 15.38
C ALA A 725 -22.72 -14.28 14.39
N THR A 726 -21.96 -13.25 14.76
CA THR A 726 -20.91 -12.70 13.90
C THR A 726 -19.68 -13.58 13.83
N MET A 727 -19.30 -14.23 14.93
CA MET A 727 -18.23 -15.25 14.91
C MET A 727 -18.62 -16.45 14.05
N TRP A 728 -19.86 -16.94 14.18
CA TRP A 728 -20.41 -17.98 13.31
C TRP A 728 -20.39 -17.54 11.84
N PHE A 729 -20.84 -16.32 11.55
CA PHE A 729 -20.81 -15.77 10.20
C PHE A 729 -19.38 -15.65 9.64
N SER A 730 -18.40 -15.26 10.46
CA SER A 730 -16.99 -15.21 10.04
C SER A 730 -16.43 -16.58 9.70
N TYR A 731 -16.80 -17.61 10.47
CA TYR A 731 -16.46 -19.00 10.17
C TYR A 731 -17.13 -19.44 8.86
N PHE A 732 -18.44 -19.20 8.70
CA PHE A 732 -19.19 -19.48 7.47
C PHE A 732 -18.59 -18.78 6.24
N TYR A 733 -18.17 -17.51 6.40
CA TYR A 733 -17.53 -16.73 5.35
C TYR A 733 -16.21 -17.37 4.90
N THR A 734 -15.37 -17.74 5.86
CA THR A 734 -14.07 -18.41 5.62
C THR A 734 -14.26 -19.72 4.86
N GLN A 735 -15.25 -20.53 5.25
CA GLN A 735 -15.50 -21.82 4.60
C GLN A 735 -16.11 -21.67 3.19
N SER A 736 -17.04 -20.72 3.00
CA SER A 736 -17.84 -20.66 1.77
C SER A 736 -17.27 -19.70 0.71
N TYR A 737 -16.73 -18.55 1.12
CA TYR A 737 -16.32 -17.48 0.20
C TYR A 737 -14.81 -17.47 -0.06
N GLU A 738 -13.98 -17.82 0.93
CA GLU A 738 -12.52 -17.79 0.77
C GLU A 738 -12.02 -18.72 -0.35
N PRO A 739 -12.50 -19.98 -0.49
CA PRO A 739 -12.06 -20.86 -1.58
C PRO A 739 -12.33 -20.26 -2.97
N LEU A 740 -13.46 -19.56 -3.15
CA LEU A 740 -13.85 -18.90 -4.40
C LEU A 740 -12.99 -17.66 -4.72
N THR A 741 -12.30 -17.10 -3.73
CA THR A 741 -11.31 -16.02 -3.92
C THR A 741 -9.89 -16.54 -4.12
N LYS A 742 -9.62 -17.81 -3.77
CA LYS A 742 -8.30 -18.44 -3.90
C LYS A 742 -8.14 -19.21 -5.20
N PHE A 743 -9.17 -19.97 -5.60
CA PHE A 743 -9.16 -20.85 -6.76
C PHE A 743 -10.11 -20.35 -7.85
N ILE A 744 -9.92 -20.82 -9.08
CA ILE A 744 -10.82 -20.54 -10.20
C ILE A 744 -11.83 -21.69 -10.27
N ALA A 745 -13.12 -21.37 -10.40
CA ALA A 745 -14.14 -22.40 -10.51
C ALA A 745 -14.06 -23.08 -11.89
N LEU A 746 -14.12 -24.40 -11.95
CA LEU A 746 -14.03 -25.14 -13.22
C LEU A 746 -15.10 -24.73 -14.23
N LYS A 747 -16.29 -24.37 -13.75
CA LYS A 747 -17.42 -23.90 -14.58
C LYS A 747 -17.17 -22.52 -15.23
N SER A 748 -16.34 -21.67 -14.63
CA SER A 748 -16.06 -20.33 -15.18
C SER A 748 -14.91 -20.33 -16.19
N ILE A 749 -14.18 -21.43 -16.33
CA ILE A 749 -13.11 -21.58 -17.33
C ILE A 749 -13.78 -21.76 -18.69
N TYR A 750 -13.54 -20.83 -19.61
CA TYR A 750 -14.01 -20.98 -20.99
C TYR A 750 -13.29 -22.18 -21.62
N ARG A 751 -14.06 -23.17 -22.07
CA ARG A 751 -13.54 -24.23 -22.93
C ARG A 751 -13.67 -23.73 -24.36
N ASP A 752 -12.57 -23.32 -24.97
CA ASP A 752 -12.49 -23.20 -26.43
C ASP A 752 -12.68 -24.60 -27.01
N THR A 753 -13.95 -24.98 -27.21
CA THR A 753 -14.32 -26.22 -27.89
C THR A 753 -14.74 -25.80 -29.29
N PRO A 754 -13.91 -26.03 -30.32
CA PRO A 754 -14.23 -25.59 -31.69
C PRO A 754 -15.41 -26.35 -32.33
N ASN A 755 -16.11 -27.22 -31.60
CA ASN A 755 -17.12 -28.12 -32.20
C ASN A 755 -18.36 -28.45 -31.33
N SER A 756 -18.65 -27.72 -30.24
CA SER A 756 -19.89 -27.94 -29.50
C SER A 756 -20.92 -26.87 -29.83
N GLY A 757 -21.70 -27.13 -30.87
CA GLY A 757 -23.04 -26.58 -30.99
C GLY A 757 -23.87 -27.00 -29.78
N GLU A 758 -24.60 -26.03 -29.24
CA GLU A 758 -25.68 -26.15 -28.26
C GLU A 758 -25.37 -26.11 -26.74
N ILE A 759 -26.04 -25.10 -26.14
CA ILE A 759 -26.39 -24.88 -24.73
C ILE A 759 -25.26 -24.37 -23.82
N SER A 760 -25.04 -23.05 -23.88
CA SER A 760 -24.71 -22.25 -22.70
C SER A 760 -25.72 -21.11 -22.58
N PRO A 761 -26.34 -20.86 -21.41
CA PRO A 761 -27.24 -19.74 -21.25
C PRO A 761 -26.43 -18.45 -21.40
N SER A 762 -26.71 -17.72 -22.47
CA SER A 762 -26.15 -16.40 -22.74
C SER A 762 -26.55 -15.43 -21.63
N LEU A 763 -25.64 -15.22 -20.67
CA LEU A 763 -25.81 -14.20 -19.64
C LEU A 763 -25.33 -12.86 -20.21
N SER A 764 -26.30 -12.11 -20.76
CA SER A 764 -26.27 -10.70 -21.17
C SER A 764 -24.91 -10.14 -21.59
N SER A 765 -24.73 -10.06 -22.90
CA SER A 765 -23.71 -9.32 -23.63
C SER A 765 -23.75 -7.82 -23.32
N THR A 766 -22.81 -7.36 -22.49
CA THR A 766 -22.31 -5.95 -22.51
C THR A 766 -20.80 -5.89 -22.32
N PHE A 767 -20.16 -6.99 -21.89
CA PHE A 767 -18.72 -7.07 -21.71
C PHE A 767 -18.08 -7.90 -22.81
N SER A 768 -17.44 -7.23 -23.77
CA SER A 768 -16.43 -7.86 -24.61
C SER A 768 -15.32 -8.42 -23.70
N PRO A 769 -14.75 -9.60 -24.00
CA PRO A 769 -13.54 -10.04 -23.32
C PRO A 769 -12.48 -8.93 -23.50
N PRO A 770 -11.82 -8.47 -22.41
CA PRO A 770 -10.79 -7.46 -22.55
C PRO A 770 -9.70 -8.01 -23.49
N PRO A 771 -9.10 -7.17 -24.35
CA PRO A 771 -7.90 -7.58 -25.08
C PRO A 771 -6.93 -8.13 -24.05
N ALA A 772 -6.40 -9.33 -24.31
CA ALA A 772 -5.48 -10.02 -23.43
C ALA A 772 -4.24 -9.14 -23.22
N ILE A 773 -4.27 -8.28 -22.20
CA ILE A 773 -3.08 -7.66 -21.67
C ILE A 773 -2.28 -8.83 -21.12
N ASP A 774 -1.28 -9.21 -21.89
CA ASP A 774 -0.42 -10.37 -21.69
C ASP A 774 0.32 -10.14 -20.37
N ARG A 775 -0.29 -10.60 -19.26
CA ARG A 775 0.22 -10.49 -17.88
C ARG A 775 1.63 -11.09 -17.76
N ASP A 776 2.01 -11.93 -18.71
CA ASP A 776 3.28 -12.63 -18.85
C ASP A 776 4.34 -11.82 -19.62
N ALA A 777 3.93 -10.70 -20.24
CA ALA A 777 4.77 -9.75 -20.95
C ALA A 777 5.14 -8.56 -20.05
N PHE A 778 5.76 -8.82 -18.90
CA PHE A 778 6.40 -7.72 -18.18
C PHE A 778 7.76 -7.44 -18.78
N PRO A 779 8.01 -6.22 -19.28
CA PRO A 779 9.34 -5.87 -19.68
C PRO A 779 10.25 -5.83 -18.45
N VAL A 780 11.24 -6.71 -18.41
CA VAL A 780 12.26 -6.68 -17.36
C VAL A 780 13.03 -5.39 -17.53
N ARG A 781 12.89 -4.47 -16.57
CA ARG A 781 13.71 -3.26 -16.51
C ARG A 781 15.08 -3.60 -15.97
N LEU A 782 16.06 -3.73 -16.86
CA LEU A 782 17.46 -3.64 -16.51
C LEU A 782 18.00 -2.30 -17.01
N GLY A 783 18.38 -1.42 -16.07
CA GLY A 783 19.11 -0.18 -16.40
C GLY A 783 18.34 0.87 -17.20
N GLY A 784 17.10 1.16 -16.81
CA GLY A 784 16.31 2.22 -17.44
C GLY A 784 15.74 1.89 -18.82
N GLN A 785 16.12 0.76 -19.45
CA GLN A 785 15.46 0.23 -20.63
C GLN A 785 14.46 -0.87 -20.28
N VAL A 786 13.30 -0.75 -20.90
CA VAL A 786 12.17 -1.68 -20.85
C VAL A 786 12.49 -2.77 -21.88
N MET A 787 13.27 -3.80 -21.53
CA MET A 787 13.48 -4.91 -22.46
C MET A 787 12.15 -5.65 -22.62
N PRO A 788 11.66 -5.90 -23.85
CA PRO A 788 10.44 -6.66 -24.10
C PRO A 788 10.69 -8.16 -23.88
N LEU A 789 11.40 -8.53 -22.82
CA LEU A 789 11.55 -9.91 -22.38
C LEU A 789 10.20 -10.39 -21.87
N LYS A 790 9.36 -10.86 -22.80
CA LYS A 790 8.19 -11.66 -22.47
C LYS A 790 8.69 -12.97 -21.89
N LEU A 791 8.94 -13.01 -20.58
CA LEU A 791 9.22 -14.23 -19.83
C LEU A 791 7.94 -15.08 -19.77
N LYS A 792 7.55 -15.63 -20.92
CA LYS A 792 6.44 -16.57 -21.04
C LYS A 792 6.75 -17.89 -20.33
N LYS A 793 8.04 -18.18 -20.08
CA LYS A 793 8.53 -19.39 -19.42
C LYS A 793 9.17 -19.06 -18.06
N TYR A 794 8.96 -19.94 -17.09
CA TYR A 794 9.48 -19.83 -15.72
C TYR A 794 10.97 -20.18 -15.65
N ILE A 795 11.84 -19.32 -16.18
CA ILE A 795 13.29 -19.51 -16.15
C ILE A 795 13.95 -18.39 -15.37
N ASN A 796 15.00 -18.69 -14.61
CA ASN A 796 15.79 -17.68 -13.91
C ASN A 796 16.35 -16.67 -14.93
N PRO A 797 16.04 -15.36 -14.80
CA PRO A 797 16.53 -14.32 -15.70
C PRO A 797 18.05 -14.36 -15.88
N SER A 798 18.80 -14.68 -14.82
CA SER A 798 20.27 -14.80 -14.84
C SER A 798 20.83 -15.73 -15.92
N LEU A 799 20.05 -16.73 -16.34
CA LEU A 799 20.45 -17.69 -17.37
C LEU A 799 20.28 -17.16 -18.79
N ILE A 800 19.22 -16.38 -19.03
CA ILE A 800 18.81 -15.98 -20.39
C ILE A 800 19.24 -14.55 -20.72
N LEU A 801 19.25 -13.66 -19.73
CA LEU A 801 19.41 -12.23 -19.99
C LEU A 801 20.77 -11.95 -20.67
N PRO A 802 20.82 -11.15 -21.74
CA PRO A 802 22.08 -10.82 -22.37
C PRO A 802 22.93 -9.99 -21.39
N LEU A 803 24.24 -10.07 -21.56
CA LEU A 803 25.17 -9.31 -20.74
C LEU A 803 25.25 -7.88 -21.29
N ASP A 804 24.48 -6.96 -20.69
CA ASP A 804 24.45 -5.56 -21.13
C ASP A 804 25.84 -4.93 -21.15
N SER A 805 26.14 -4.16 -22.19
CA SER A 805 27.32 -3.30 -22.27
C SER A 805 27.18 -2.06 -21.39
N ALA A 806 28.30 -1.41 -21.07
CA ALA A 806 28.30 -0.17 -20.30
C ALA A 806 27.54 0.96 -21.02
N TRP A 807 26.68 1.69 -20.28
CA TRP A 807 25.93 2.79 -20.89
C TRP A 807 26.75 4.08 -20.92
N LEU A 808 27.36 4.34 -22.07
CA LEU A 808 28.26 5.47 -22.29
C LEU A 808 27.52 6.69 -22.86
N PRO A 809 27.84 7.92 -22.41
CA PRO A 809 27.33 9.14 -23.02
C PRO A 809 27.62 9.24 -24.53
N GLY A 810 26.62 9.54 -25.34
CA GLY A 810 26.76 9.75 -26.80
C GLY A 810 26.83 8.47 -27.64
N ARG A 811 27.00 7.30 -27.02
CA ARG A 811 26.87 6.00 -27.69
C ARG A 811 25.47 5.49 -27.41
N ASN A 812 24.59 5.55 -28.40
CA ASN A 812 23.30 4.87 -28.28
C ASN A 812 23.56 3.39 -27.97
N PRO A 813 22.86 2.79 -26.99
CA PRO A 813 22.95 1.36 -26.76
C PRO A 813 22.53 0.70 -28.07
N VAL A 814 23.43 -0.10 -28.63
CA VAL A 814 23.32 -0.61 -30.00
C VAL A 814 22.03 -1.44 -30.16
N PRO A 815 21.27 -1.31 -31.27
CA PRO A 815 20.11 -2.14 -31.58
C PRO A 815 20.42 -3.64 -31.78
N GLU A 816 21.70 -4.03 -31.84
CA GLU A 816 22.19 -5.39 -32.13
C GLU A 816 21.74 -6.46 -31.11
N LEU A 817 21.27 -6.07 -29.92
CA LEU A 817 20.71 -7.00 -28.94
C LEU A 817 19.29 -7.48 -29.31
N GLN A 818 18.62 -6.82 -30.25
CA GLN A 818 17.26 -7.15 -30.67
C GLN A 818 17.24 -8.27 -31.72
N GLU A 819 18.20 -8.28 -32.66
CA GLU A 819 18.32 -9.31 -33.71
C GLU A 819 18.78 -10.68 -33.17
N GLY A 820 19.67 -10.71 -32.17
CA GLY A 820 20.11 -11.96 -31.55
C GLY A 820 19.01 -12.66 -30.73
N PHE A 821 17.99 -11.93 -30.28
CA PHE A 821 16.93 -12.45 -29.41
C PHE A 821 15.75 -13.04 -30.18
N GLU A 822 15.34 -12.43 -31.30
CA GLU A 822 14.35 -13.02 -32.20
C GLU A 822 14.84 -14.40 -32.70
N HIS A 823 16.14 -14.50 -32.99
CA HIS A 823 16.76 -15.76 -33.41
C HIS A 823 16.73 -16.87 -32.34
N TYR A 824 16.79 -16.53 -31.04
CA TYR A 824 16.77 -17.51 -29.94
C TYR A 824 15.34 -17.95 -29.54
N GLN A 825 14.34 -17.08 -29.77
CA GLN A 825 12.93 -17.44 -29.64
C GLN A 825 12.46 -18.31 -30.81
N ASP A 826 12.92 -18.05 -32.03
CA ASP A 826 12.58 -18.86 -33.20
C ASP A 826 13.20 -20.26 -33.17
N GLN A 827 14.42 -20.41 -32.66
CA GLN A 827 15.06 -21.74 -32.52
C GLN A 827 14.37 -22.66 -31.50
N ASN A 828 13.66 -22.10 -30.51
CA ASN A 828 12.90 -22.88 -29.53
C ASN A 828 11.41 -23.05 -29.90
N HIS A 829 10.99 -22.54 -31.07
CA HIS A 829 9.66 -22.71 -31.64
C HIS A 829 9.58 -23.78 -32.73
N ALA A 830 10.65 -24.52 -33.01
CA ALA A 830 10.59 -25.70 -33.86
C ALA A 830 9.68 -26.77 -33.22
N PRO A 831 8.65 -27.29 -33.90
CA PRO A 831 7.87 -28.41 -33.40
C PRO A 831 8.76 -29.65 -33.42
N VAL A 832 9.02 -30.21 -32.24
CA VAL A 832 9.39 -31.63 -32.08
C VAL A 832 8.18 -32.33 -31.48
#